data_AF-A0A2T9YU92-F1
#
_entry.id   AF-A0A2T9YU92-F1
#
_cell.length_a   1.000
_cell.length_b   1.000
_cell.length_c   1.000
_cell.angle_alpha   90.00
_cell.angle_beta   90.00
_cell.angle_gamma   90.00
#
_symmetry.space_group_name_H-M   'P 1'
#
loop_
_entity.id
_entity.type
_entity.pdbx_description
1 polymer ?
#
loop_
_entity_poly.entity_id
_entity_poly.type
_entity_poly.pdbx_seq_one_letter_code
_entity_poly.pdbx_strand_id
1 'polypeptide(L)'
;MDRLLSYEVLSRIFIECQRPELALISHAFYQVSQSITVQAETLIGIYGKDKIFAETGMEKSYPKLTTKENLVIALLRRGATISIYNELYKKIFEHGWIAVIKELLHKSKLVETIQRSELNQETRIFKLYSAKPLYDIGAEEYEWVSNSKPKNYIEILKLLDNAHEIKIDIAKEHKISPEMIAGGKAKVHIHPKINYNGEYSFNNRYRYRRFENDIYPPDFYEGVINSNLLDFTTRLSPQRLKKAFALTIQLGNQKMIDFILSHSNLVQLASNQSFHEAIKTGNMKIINDHIRNKDLIQNLNTNILEYEGIKNIKVLSFGLKTTTQNENRTGVSTSISGRCLLKESIAADNVEMARIILSRDSESHICIQADFRFACLKGNSKMAAIILEKHKDVHKTIPNLLIDVYSRGNQSISDLLIKSGADINGENGKLLKMAIRKNDSVMIGQLAELGAFLDLSDKKSIFNATEYGYTNLVEKAVSCGLASNIETINSCLILSIKNNHYDIFCLLLKNNADPLYQKNSPIVFACGVGNMDMVKTLISMGANIRAKNDKGFVQACKSGHYEIAKLAIEHGADVSAGSYKNEAFTCAYLGRHRKIVNLLVENGADKNLIPNLNFLIACERGDCTAVKAMLDNDLQNHTLLGERMDLDENQTQRHSGIKTGDVDEGIDINYRNGMGLVWACLRGNVDLVKLLIENGCNVKARKNRPLITACRKNRYEIAKLLIENGADLAAGKNRPLTAATTQNHHDIICLLLEKGASFRNFKGISVYWSAKLSLPSIFRDILETNVPRSLLDRSLVWVFRGKNTSNLEILMFYGVSVYGKYAKTILEGFRSQLNWEIGYDYLLGKNRSSSKMSRPI
;
A
#
# COMPACT_ATOMS: atom_id res chain seq x y z
N MET A 1 10.50 -12.04 -53.43
CA MET A 1 11.63 -11.41 -52.70
C MET A 1 11.09 -10.90 -51.37
N ASP A 2 10.82 -11.83 -50.45
CA ASP A 2 10.57 -11.51 -49.06
C ASP A 2 11.88 -11.06 -48.39
N ARG A 3 11.76 -10.07 -47.49
CA ARG A 3 12.81 -9.46 -46.65
C ARG A 3 13.63 -8.30 -47.24
N LEU A 4 13.00 -7.36 -47.93
CA LEU A 4 13.43 -5.95 -47.89
C LEU A 4 12.43 -5.17 -47.03
N LEU A 5 12.93 -4.60 -45.94
CA LEU A 5 12.19 -4.19 -44.75
C LEU A 5 11.08 -3.16 -45.05
N SER A 6 9.82 -3.53 -44.73
CA SER A 6 8.68 -2.61 -44.69
C SER A 6 8.99 -1.33 -43.90
N TYR A 7 9.85 -1.42 -42.88
CA TYR A 7 10.24 -0.31 -42.02
C TYR A 7 11.14 0.73 -42.72
N GLU A 8 12.07 0.34 -43.59
CA GLU A 8 12.97 1.28 -44.28
C GLU A 8 12.22 2.09 -45.34
N VAL A 9 11.34 1.43 -46.09
CA VAL A 9 10.50 2.10 -47.10
C VAL A 9 9.54 3.08 -46.42
N LEU A 10 8.88 2.67 -45.33
CA LEU A 10 8.00 3.55 -44.56
C LEU A 10 8.76 4.73 -43.93
N SER A 11 9.99 4.50 -43.45
CA SER A 11 10.85 5.57 -42.92
C SER A 11 11.24 6.57 -44.00
N ARG A 12 11.62 6.10 -45.20
CA ARG A 12 11.93 6.99 -46.34
C ARG A 12 10.71 7.79 -46.79
N ILE A 13 9.54 7.16 -46.90
CA ILE A 13 8.28 7.86 -47.23
C ILE A 13 8.00 8.95 -46.19
N PHE A 14 8.13 8.64 -44.90
CA PHE A 14 7.92 9.61 -43.83
C PHE A 14 8.92 10.79 -43.89
N ILE A 15 10.19 10.52 -44.21
CA ILE A 15 11.24 11.54 -44.34
C ILE A 15 11.01 12.44 -45.56
N GLU A 16 10.76 11.87 -46.74
CA GLU A 16 10.60 12.62 -47.99
C GLU A 16 9.35 13.51 -47.98
N CYS A 17 8.27 13.10 -47.31
CA CYS A 17 7.04 13.88 -47.28
C CYS A 17 7.09 15.11 -46.35
N GLN A 18 8.05 15.19 -45.42
CA GLN A 18 8.26 16.30 -44.47
C GLN A 18 7.02 16.75 -43.67
N ARG A 19 5.97 15.92 -43.58
CA ARG A 19 4.67 16.26 -42.98
C ARG A 19 4.37 15.43 -41.73
N PRO A 20 4.23 16.04 -40.54
CA PRO A 20 4.00 15.33 -39.29
C PRO A 20 2.61 14.67 -39.21
N GLU A 21 1.63 15.12 -40.02
CA GLU A 21 0.26 14.59 -40.04
C GLU A 21 0.21 13.12 -40.51
N LEU A 22 1.24 12.66 -41.24
CA LEU A 22 1.37 11.27 -41.66
C LEU A 22 1.43 10.29 -40.48
N ALA A 23 1.85 10.76 -39.29
CA ALA A 23 1.85 9.95 -38.07
C ALA A 23 0.44 9.52 -37.61
N LEU A 24 -0.61 10.22 -38.06
CA LEU A 24 -2.01 9.92 -37.71
C LEU A 24 -2.67 8.91 -38.66
N ILE A 25 -2.01 8.55 -39.77
CA ILE A 25 -2.61 7.75 -40.85
C ILE A 25 -2.55 6.24 -40.55
N SER A 26 -1.50 5.77 -39.88
CA SER A 26 -1.41 4.37 -39.48
C SER A 26 -0.54 4.16 -38.24
N HIS A 27 -0.78 3.07 -37.53
CA HIS A 27 0.06 2.67 -36.39
C HIS A 27 1.54 2.49 -36.79
N ALA A 28 1.81 2.04 -38.02
CA ALA A 28 3.17 1.86 -38.51
C ALA A 28 3.89 3.21 -38.71
N PHE A 29 3.22 4.22 -39.28
CA PHE A 29 3.78 5.57 -39.40
C PHE A 29 3.96 6.24 -38.02
N TYR A 30 3.03 5.98 -37.09
CA TYR A 30 3.18 6.44 -35.71
C TYR A 30 4.42 5.83 -35.04
N GLN A 31 4.61 4.51 -35.13
CA GLN A 31 5.78 3.83 -34.56
C GLN A 31 7.09 4.31 -35.20
N VAL A 32 7.13 4.47 -36.53
CA VAL A 32 8.28 5.01 -37.26
C VAL A 32 8.61 6.43 -36.79
N SER A 33 7.59 7.27 -36.57
CA SER A 33 7.76 8.65 -36.08
C SER A 33 8.35 8.74 -34.67
N GLN A 34 8.27 7.67 -33.87
CA GLN A 34 8.86 7.63 -32.52
C GLN A 34 10.35 7.30 -32.52
N SER A 35 10.90 6.80 -33.64
CA SER A 35 12.32 6.45 -33.74
C SER A 35 13.20 7.70 -33.74
N ILE A 36 14.20 7.74 -32.85
CA ILE A 36 15.14 8.86 -32.69
C ILE A 36 15.89 9.15 -34.00
N THR A 37 16.25 8.11 -34.75
CA THR A 37 16.91 8.23 -36.05
C THR A 37 16.04 8.94 -37.07
N VAL A 38 14.76 8.55 -37.16
CA VAL A 38 13.80 9.13 -38.12
C VAL A 38 13.45 10.56 -37.70
N GLN A 39 13.29 10.81 -36.39
CA GLN A 39 13.09 12.16 -35.84
C GLN A 39 14.28 13.07 -36.17
N ALA A 40 15.51 12.60 -36.02
CA ALA A 40 16.70 13.38 -36.34
C ALA A 40 16.79 13.72 -37.84
N GLU A 41 16.50 12.76 -38.72
CA GLU A 41 16.55 12.96 -40.19
C GLU A 41 15.43 13.87 -40.70
N THR A 42 14.21 13.70 -40.19
CA THR A 42 13.08 14.60 -40.53
C THR A 42 13.34 16.03 -40.06
N LEU A 43 13.82 16.22 -38.83
CA LEU A 43 14.13 17.57 -38.31
C LEU A 43 15.28 18.23 -39.09
N ILE A 44 16.30 17.48 -39.50
CA ILE A 44 17.36 17.99 -40.38
C ILE A 44 16.78 18.34 -41.76
N GLY A 45 15.87 17.54 -42.30
CA GLY A 45 15.19 17.84 -43.57
C GLY A 45 14.35 19.13 -43.52
N ILE A 46 13.66 19.38 -42.40
CA ILE A 46 12.78 20.55 -42.22
C ILE A 46 13.59 21.84 -41.99
N TYR A 47 14.56 21.82 -41.07
CA TYR A 47 15.26 23.04 -40.64
C TYR A 47 16.64 23.23 -41.28
N GLY A 48 17.24 22.15 -41.80
CA GLY A 48 18.64 22.14 -42.23
C GLY A 48 19.61 21.99 -41.05
N LYS A 49 20.83 21.51 -41.34
CA LYS A 49 21.86 21.18 -40.32
C LYS A 49 22.33 22.39 -39.52
N ASP A 50 22.41 23.56 -40.14
CA ASP A 50 22.99 24.76 -39.53
C ASP A 50 21.96 25.58 -38.73
N LYS A 51 20.66 25.42 -39.01
CA LYS A 51 19.58 26.23 -38.41
C LYS A 51 18.71 25.48 -37.42
N ILE A 52 18.89 24.17 -37.27
CA ILE A 52 18.06 23.34 -36.38
C ILE A 52 18.11 23.80 -34.91
N PHE A 53 19.28 24.24 -34.44
CA PHE A 53 19.50 24.81 -33.11
C PHE A 53 19.55 26.35 -33.13
N ALA A 54 19.03 27.01 -34.16
CA ALA A 54 18.87 28.47 -34.15
C ALA A 54 17.61 28.86 -33.38
N GLU A 55 17.50 30.13 -32.95
CA GLU A 55 16.30 30.66 -32.27
C GLU A 55 15.01 30.50 -33.10
N THR A 56 15.11 30.44 -34.44
CA THR A 56 13.98 30.20 -35.35
C THR A 56 13.77 28.72 -35.70
N GLY A 57 14.57 27.82 -35.12
CA GLY A 57 14.60 26.38 -35.43
C GLY A 57 13.72 25.52 -34.50
N MET A 58 14.24 24.33 -34.16
CA MET A 58 13.55 23.33 -33.34
C MET A 58 13.22 23.85 -31.94
N GLU A 59 14.07 24.70 -31.37
CA GLU A 59 13.93 25.13 -29.97
C GLU A 59 12.68 25.97 -29.71
N LYS A 60 12.31 26.85 -30.67
CA LYS A 60 11.09 27.65 -30.59
C LYS A 60 9.84 26.84 -30.93
N SER A 61 9.93 26.01 -31.97
CA SER A 61 8.78 25.24 -32.47
C SER A 61 8.43 24.08 -31.52
N TYR A 62 9.44 23.44 -30.93
CA TYR A 62 9.30 22.21 -30.13
C TYR A 62 10.28 22.16 -28.94
N PRO A 63 10.12 23.02 -27.92
CA PRO A 63 11.06 23.14 -26.79
C PRO A 63 11.17 21.89 -25.92
N LYS A 64 10.22 20.94 -25.99
CA LYS A 64 10.29 19.66 -25.26
C LYS A 64 11.21 18.63 -25.92
N LEU A 65 11.61 18.84 -27.18
CA LEU A 65 12.52 17.92 -27.88
C LEU A 65 13.98 18.21 -27.54
N THR A 66 14.31 19.46 -27.20
CA THR A 66 15.67 19.87 -26.79
C THR A 66 16.06 19.32 -25.41
N THR A 67 15.13 18.78 -24.62
CA THR A 67 15.41 18.16 -23.31
C THR A 67 15.77 16.67 -23.40
N LYS A 68 15.72 16.06 -24.59
CA LYS A 68 16.03 14.64 -24.82
C LYS A 68 17.49 14.45 -25.27
N GLU A 69 18.36 14.03 -24.35
CA GLU A 69 19.80 13.79 -24.61
C GLU A 69 20.05 12.95 -25.88
N ASN A 70 19.39 11.79 -26.01
CA ASN A 70 19.61 10.87 -27.14
C ASN A 70 19.26 11.47 -28.51
N LEU A 71 18.29 12.39 -28.57
CA LEU A 71 17.91 13.06 -29.82
C LEU A 71 18.95 14.12 -30.19
N VAL A 72 19.42 14.91 -29.21
CA VAL A 72 20.47 15.92 -29.42
C VAL A 72 21.77 15.25 -29.91
N ILE A 73 22.16 14.12 -29.32
CA ILE A 73 23.31 13.32 -29.79
C ILE A 73 23.11 12.87 -31.25
N ALA A 74 21.93 12.34 -31.58
CA ALA A 74 21.64 11.84 -32.92
C ALA A 74 21.68 12.95 -33.99
N LEU A 75 21.29 14.17 -33.64
CA LEU A 75 21.39 15.36 -34.49
C LEU A 75 22.85 15.79 -34.69
N LEU A 76 23.64 15.87 -33.62
CA LEU A 76 25.06 16.24 -33.68
C LEU A 76 25.89 15.25 -34.52
N ARG A 77 25.66 13.95 -34.34
CA ARG A 77 26.32 12.89 -35.14
C ARG A 77 26.00 12.99 -36.64
N ARG A 78 24.85 13.55 -37.00
CA ARG A 78 24.42 13.78 -38.39
C ARG A 78 24.91 15.10 -38.99
N GLY A 79 25.70 15.86 -38.23
CA GLY A 79 26.38 17.07 -38.67
C GLY A 79 25.66 18.37 -38.33
N ALA A 80 24.64 18.35 -37.46
CA ALA A 80 24.12 19.59 -36.89
C ALA A 80 25.16 20.24 -35.97
N THR A 81 25.17 21.58 -35.92
CA THR A 81 26.08 22.35 -35.07
C THR A 81 25.28 23.20 -34.08
N ILE A 82 25.74 23.26 -32.82
CA ILE A 82 25.13 24.08 -31.77
C ILE A 82 25.98 25.34 -31.62
N SER A 83 25.37 26.52 -31.56
CA SER A 83 26.07 27.77 -31.27
C SER A 83 26.46 27.86 -29.80
N ILE A 84 27.65 28.37 -29.49
CA ILE A 84 28.08 28.63 -28.09
C ILE A 84 27.16 29.63 -27.36
N TYR A 85 26.44 30.47 -28.11
CA TYR A 85 25.49 31.45 -27.57
C TYR A 85 24.09 30.88 -27.32
N ASN A 86 23.86 29.63 -27.70
CA ASN A 86 22.56 28.98 -27.52
C ASN A 86 22.39 28.51 -26.06
N GLU A 87 21.21 28.74 -25.46
CA GLU A 87 20.87 28.24 -24.11
C GLU A 87 21.07 26.73 -23.95
N LEU A 88 20.78 25.95 -24.98
CA LEU A 88 20.96 24.50 -24.98
C LEU A 88 22.43 24.11 -24.75
N TYR A 89 23.38 24.89 -25.30
CA TYR A 89 24.82 24.66 -25.08
C TYR A 89 25.16 24.71 -23.58
N LYS A 90 24.68 25.75 -22.88
CA LYS A 90 24.84 25.85 -21.42
C LYS A 90 24.14 24.71 -20.68
N LYS A 91 22.89 24.40 -21.06
CA LYS A 91 22.08 23.34 -20.43
C LYS A 91 22.72 21.97 -20.53
N ILE A 92 23.45 21.66 -21.60
CA ILE A 92 24.17 20.38 -21.77
C ILE A 92 25.14 20.13 -20.60
N PHE A 93 25.88 21.16 -20.20
CA PHE A 93 26.84 21.09 -19.10
C PHE A 93 26.14 21.08 -17.74
N GLU A 94 25.09 21.91 -17.55
CA GLU A 94 24.32 21.95 -16.31
C GLU A 94 23.59 20.63 -16.00
N HIS A 95 23.07 19.95 -17.04
CA HIS A 95 22.38 18.66 -16.88
C HIS A 95 23.34 17.46 -16.85
N GLY A 96 24.57 17.65 -17.31
CA GLY A 96 25.63 16.65 -17.28
C GLY A 96 25.50 15.54 -18.33
N TRP A 97 25.16 15.91 -19.56
CA TRP A 97 25.02 14.99 -20.70
C TRP A 97 26.38 14.59 -21.28
N ILE A 98 27.06 13.64 -20.63
CA ILE A 98 28.43 13.21 -20.97
C ILE A 98 28.55 12.82 -22.45
N ALA A 99 27.58 12.08 -22.99
CA ALA A 99 27.67 11.60 -24.35
C ALA A 99 27.55 12.74 -25.37
N VAL A 100 26.78 13.79 -25.07
CA VAL A 100 26.73 15.02 -25.87
C VAL A 100 28.05 15.78 -25.77
N ILE A 101 28.58 15.96 -24.56
CA ILE A 101 29.85 16.68 -24.32
C ILE A 101 31.01 16.00 -25.05
N LYS A 102 31.07 14.66 -25.03
CA LYS A 102 32.04 13.89 -25.81
C LYS A 102 31.94 14.19 -27.30
N GLU A 103 30.74 14.19 -27.86
CA GLU A 103 30.55 14.49 -29.29
C GLU A 103 30.95 15.93 -29.63
N LEU A 104 30.69 16.91 -28.75
CA LEU A 104 31.14 18.30 -28.94
C LEU A 104 32.68 18.42 -28.96
N LEU A 105 33.38 17.73 -28.04
CA LEU A 105 34.85 17.73 -27.99
C LEU A 105 35.49 17.13 -29.25
N HIS A 106 34.80 16.24 -29.96
CA HIS A 106 35.28 15.65 -31.21
C HIS A 106 34.93 16.48 -32.44
N LYS A 107 34.21 17.60 -32.31
CA LYS A 107 33.91 18.48 -33.44
C LYS A 107 35.08 19.38 -33.79
N SER A 108 35.40 19.50 -35.08
CA SER A 108 36.44 20.37 -35.59
C SER A 108 36.02 21.19 -36.79
N LYS A 109 36.64 22.37 -36.91
CA LYS A 109 36.56 23.23 -38.09
C LYS A 109 37.86 23.09 -38.90
N LEU A 110 37.71 22.75 -40.18
CA LEU A 110 38.81 22.71 -41.13
C LEU A 110 39.06 24.11 -41.69
N VAL A 111 40.30 24.59 -41.60
CA VAL A 111 40.75 25.86 -42.15
C VAL A 111 41.77 25.57 -43.24
N GLU A 112 41.45 25.95 -44.48
CA GLU A 112 42.36 25.83 -45.63
C GLU A 112 43.28 27.05 -45.70
N THR A 113 44.57 26.81 -45.86
CA THR A 113 45.61 27.83 -46.03
C THR A 113 46.43 27.51 -47.27
N ILE A 114 46.60 28.50 -48.14
CA ILE A 114 47.37 28.33 -49.38
C ILE A 114 48.80 28.78 -49.12
N GLN A 115 49.77 27.88 -49.26
CA GLN A 115 51.20 28.21 -49.26
C GLN A 115 51.75 28.16 -50.69
N ARG A 116 52.54 29.17 -51.05
CA ARG A 116 53.30 29.22 -52.30
C ARG A 116 54.76 28.98 -51.98
N SER A 117 55.39 28.02 -52.65
CA SER A 117 56.85 27.85 -52.60
C SER A 117 57.43 28.02 -54.01
N GLU A 118 58.47 28.82 -54.14
CA GLU A 118 59.23 28.97 -55.38
C GLU A 118 60.49 28.11 -55.29
N LEU A 119 60.59 27.10 -56.15
CA LEU A 119 61.80 26.31 -56.36
C LEU A 119 61.95 26.11 -57.87
N ASN A 120 63.11 26.48 -58.41
CA ASN A 120 63.49 26.33 -59.83
C ASN A 120 62.50 26.93 -60.83
N GLN A 121 62.11 28.20 -60.66
CA GLN A 121 61.28 28.98 -61.59
C GLN A 121 59.88 28.41 -61.93
N GLU A 122 59.39 27.40 -61.19
CA GLU A 122 57.98 27.00 -61.17
C GLU A 122 57.34 27.32 -59.82
N THR A 123 56.22 28.05 -59.83
CA THR A 123 55.42 28.32 -58.63
C THR A 123 54.52 27.12 -58.32
N ARG A 124 54.84 26.35 -57.27
CA ARG A 124 53.94 25.29 -56.78
C ARG A 124 53.05 25.83 -55.67
N ILE A 125 51.73 25.71 -55.87
CA ILE A 125 50.70 26.08 -54.90
C ILE A 125 50.35 24.82 -54.08
N PHE A 126 50.59 24.87 -52.77
CA PHE A 126 50.19 23.83 -51.83
C PHE A 126 48.99 24.30 -51.00
N LYS A 127 47.95 23.47 -50.95
CA LYS A 127 46.84 23.64 -50.01
C LYS A 127 47.19 22.88 -48.72
N LEU A 128 47.32 23.61 -47.62
CA LEU A 128 47.51 23.09 -46.28
C LEU A 128 46.21 23.22 -45.50
N TYR A 129 45.82 22.15 -44.81
CA TYR A 129 44.62 22.15 -43.97
C TYR A 129 45.01 22.23 -42.49
N SER A 130 44.27 22.99 -41.69
CA SER A 130 44.42 22.96 -40.24
C SER A 130 43.06 22.69 -39.60
N ALA A 131 42.97 21.63 -38.80
CA ALA A 131 41.77 21.31 -38.05
C ALA A 131 41.91 21.87 -36.64
N LYS A 132 40.98 22.76 -36.27
CA LYS A 132 40.87 23.31 -34.92
C LYS A 132 39.61 22.78 -34.27
N PRO A 133 39.61 22.54 -32.95
CA PRO A 133 38.37 22.28 -32.23
C PRO A 133 37.30 23.32 -32.57
N LEU A 134 36.06 22.87 -32.77
CA LEU A 134 34.95 23.77 -33.06
C LEU A 134 34.52 24.55 -31.80
N TYR A 135 34.74 23.95 -30.63
CA TYR A 135 34.40 24.49 -29.31
C TYR A 135 35.67 24.56 -28.45
N ASP A 136 35.98 25.76 -27.95
CA ASP A 136 37.08 25.97 -27.00
C ASP A 136 36.56 25.76 -25.57
N ILE A 137 36.34 24.49 -25.20
CA ILE A 137 35.77 24.12 -23.89
C ILE A 137 36.79 24.42 -22.78
N GLY A 138 36.41 25.23 -21.79
CA GLY A 138 37.33 25.75 -20.78
C GLY A 138 36.67 26.16 -19.46
N ALA A 139 37.05 27.34 -18.95
CA ALA A 139 36.71 27.79 -17.60
C ALA A 139 35.21 28.07 -17.39
N GLU A 140 34.49 28.52 -18.42
CA GLU A 140 33.05 28.82 -18.33
C GLU A 140 32.21 27.54 -18.21
N GLU A 141 32.50 26.52 -19.03
CA GLU A 141 31.84 25.21 -18.93
C GLU A 141 32.13 24.54 -17.58
N TYR A 142 33.35 24.69 -17.07
CA TYR A 142 33.73 24.23 -15.74
C TYR A 142 32.88 24.91 -14.65
N GLU A 143 32.69 26.23 -14.72
CA GLU A 143 31.87 27.00 -13.79
C GLU A 143 30.41 26.51 -13.79
N TRP A 144 29.83 26.25 -14.96
CA TRP A 144 28.46 25.76 -15.06
C TRP A 144 28.29 24.38 -14.43
N VAL A 145 29.22 23.45 -14.68
CA VAL A 145 29.21 22.11 -14.07
C VAL A 145 29.41 22.19 -12.56
N SER A 146 30.31 23.07 -12.09
CA SER A 146 30.58 23.31 -10.67
C SER A 146 29.37 23.84 -9.90
N ASN A 147 28.65 24.79 -10.50
CA ASN A 147 27.46 25.40 -9.88
C ASN A 147 26.25 24.46 -9.89
N SER A 148 26.06 23.68 -10.96
CA SER A 148 24.89 22.83 -11.15
C SER A 148 25.00 21.45 -10.47
N LYS A 149 26.23 20.94 -10.25
CA LYS A 149 26.52 19.63 -9.63
C LYS A 149 25.64 18.49 -10.17
N PRO A 150 25.69 18.21 -11.48
CA PRO A 150 24.88 17.16 -12.10
C PRO A 150 25.21 15.77 -11.55
N LYS A 151 24.34 14.78 -11.75
CA LYS A 151 24.57 13.40 -11.25
C LYS A 151 25.93 12.81 -11.65
N ASN A 152 26.44 13.16 -12.82
CA ASN A 152 27.72 12.69 -13.35
C ASN A 152 28.87 13.70 -13.17
N TYR A 153 28.74 14.60 -12.18
CA TYR A 153 29.64 15.73 -11.93
C TYR A 153 31.12 15.37 -12.02
N ILE A 154 31.56 14.31 -11.34
CA ILE A 154 32.96 13.90 -11.26
C ILE A 154 33.50 13.45 -12.63
N GLU A 155 32.72 12.67 -13.38
CA GLU A 155 33.12 12.16 -14.68
C GLU A 155 33.27 13.28 -15.72
N ILE A 156 32.41 14.29 -15.64
CA ILE A 156 32.48 15.46 -16.51
C ILE A 156 33.71 16.29 -16.19
N LEU A 157 34.01 16.52 -14.90
CA LEU A 157 35.21 17.26 -14.50
C LEU A 157 36.49 16.58 -14.99
N LYS A 158 36.60 15.25 -14.86
CA LYS A 158 37.73 14.48 -15.42
C LYS A 158 37.84 14.63 -16.93
N LEU A 159 36.70 14.60 -17.62
CA LEU A 159 36.63 14.71 -19.06
C LEU A 159 37.01 16.10 -19.57
N LEU A 160 36.66 17.15 -18.84
CA LEU A 160 37.07 18.53 -19.11
C LEU A 160 38.58 18.73 -18.85
N ASP A 161 39.10 18.21 -17.74
CA ASP A 161 40.53 18.34 -17.40
C ASP A 161 41.42 17.62 -18.42
N ASN A 162 40.97 16.46 -18.91
CA ASN A 162 41.67 15.67 -19.93
C ASN A 162 41.30 16.05 -21.38
N ALA A 163 40.52 17.11 -21.60
CA ALA A 163 40.09 17.51 -22.96
C ALA A 163 41.27 17.77 -23.90
N HIS A 164 42.37 18.32 -23.36
CA HIS A 164 43.63 18.57 -24.08
C HIS A 164 44.32 17.29 -24.60
N GLU A 165 43.99 16.12 -24.05
CA GLU A 165 44.55 14.83 -24.49
C GLU A 165 43.73 14.17 -25.62
N ILE A 166 42.52 14.69 -25.91
CA ILE A 166 41.62 14.11 -26.91
C ILE A 166 42.13 14.41 -28.33
N LYS A 167 42.48 13.35 -29.07
CA LYS A 167 42.88 13.44 -30.48
C LYS A 167 41.65 13.44 -31.39
N ILE A 168 41.44 14.53 -32.12
CA ILE A 168 40.33 14.65 -33.07
C ILE A 168 40.62 13.82 -34.34
N ASP A 169 39.70 12.93 -34.70
CA ASP A 169 39.76 12.11 -35.92
C ASP A 169 39.20 12.88 -37.13
N ILE A 170 40.08 13.64 -37.78
CA ILE A 170 39.75 14.49 -38.93
C ILE A 170 39.28 13.67 -40.14
N ALA A 171 39.82 12.47 -40.34
CA ALA A 171 39.48 11.62 -41.48
C ALA A 171 38.00 11.20 -41.42
N LYS A 172 37.55 10.82 -40.23
CA LYS A 172 36.16 10.43 -39.97
C LYS A 172 35.20 11.61 -40.01
N GLU A 173 35.59 12.76 -39.47
CA GLU A 173 34.69 13.92 -39.36
C GLU A 173 34.48 14.65 -40.71
N HIS A 174 35.56 14.94 -41.43
CA HIS A 174 35.51 15.73 -42.67
C HIS A 174 35.53 14.87 -43.95
N LYS A 175 35.50 13.54 -43.81
CA LYS A 175 35.58 12.57 -44.93
C LYS A 175 36.80 12.78 -45.84
N ILE A 176 37.94 13.13 -45.26
CA ILE A 176 39.21 13.31 -45.96
C ILE A 176 39.99 11.99 -45.95
N SER A 177 40.68 11.65 -47.06
CA SER A 177 41.45 10.40 -47.12
C SER A 177 42.64 10.41 -46.13
N PRO A 178 42.91 9.30 -45.41
CA PRO A 178 44.00 9.21 -44.43
C PRO A 178 45.38 9.56 -45.00
N GLU A 179 45.58 9.29 -46.28
CA GLU A 179 46.81 9.55 -47.04
C GLU A 179 47.15 11.05 -47.11
N MET A 180 46.15 11.94 -47.15
CA MET A 180 46.36 13.40 -47.15
C MET A 180 46.83 13.93 -45.78
N ILE A 181 46.54 13.20 -44.70
CA ILE A 181 46.93 13.55 -43.32
C ILE A 181 48.36 13.06 -43.05
N ALA A 182 48.69 11.84 -43.49
CA ALA A 182 50.01 11.23 -43.31
C ALA A 182 51.14 11.98 -44.05
N GLY A 183 50.84 12.62 -45.18
CA GLY A 183 51.81 13.40 -45.98
C GLY A 183 52.20 14.77 -45.43
N GLY A 184 51.85 15.11 -44.16
CA GLY A 184 52.25 16.36 -43.51
C GLY A 184 51.50 17.62 -43.96
N LYS A 185 50.44 17.49 -44.77
CA LYS A 185 49.65 18.61 -45.32
C LYS A 185 48.51 19.08 -44.41
N ALA A 186 48.27 18.40 -43.28
CA ALA A 186 47.24 18.76 -42.31
C ALA A 186 47.81 18.92 -40.88
N LYS A 187 47.57 20.07 -40.22
CA LYS A 187 47.91 20.30 -38.80
C LYS A 187 46.67 20.14 -37.90
N VAL A 188 46.79 19.36 -36.83
CA VAL A 188 45.71 19.13 -35.85
C VAL A 188 46.00 19.94 -34.58
N HIS A 189 45.09 20.80 -34.19
CA HIS A 189 45.15 21.48 -32.89
C HIS A 189 44.38 20.66 -31.84
N ILE A 190 45.00 20.50 -30.67
CA ILE A 190 44.34 19.93 -29.47
C ILE A 190 43.58 21.02 -28.72
N HIS A 191 42.64 20.61 -27.88
CA HIS A 191 41.98 21.52 -26.94
C HIS A 191 43.01 22.18 -26.01
N PRO A 192 42.82 23.47 -25.66
CA PRO A 192 43.70 24.13 -24.71
C PRO A 192 43.63 23.46 -23.32
N LYS A 193 44.75 23.42 -22.60
CA LYS A 193 44.77 22.96 -21.21
C LYS A 193 44.07 23.99 -20.32
N ILE A 194 43.16 23.54 -19.46
CA ILE A 194 42.41 24.43 -18.56
C ILE A 194 43.40 25.13 -17.60
N ASN A 195 43.42 26.46 -17.63
CA ASN A 195 44.23 27.26 -16.74
C ASN A 195 43.36 27.75 -15.55
N TYR A 196 43.59 27.15 -14.38
CA TYR A 196 42.91 27.49 -13.12
C TYR A 196 43.42 28.80 -12.50
N ASN A 197 44.56 29.32 -12.98
CA ASN A 197 45.11 30.61 -12.59
C ASN A 197 44.70 31.63 -13.66
N GLY A 198 43.62 32.37 -13.39
CA GLY A 198 43.07 33.33 -14.33
C GLY A 198 44.06 34.41 -14.77
N GLU A 199 44.82 34.14 -15.82
CA GLU A 199 45.51 35.12 -16.68
C GLU A 199 45.63 34.53 -18.09
N TYR A 200 44.53 34.57 -18.86
CA TYR A 200 44.60 34.78 -20.30
C TYR A 200 43.32 35.49 -20.76
N SER A 201 43.50 36.75 -21.17
CA SER A 201 42.50 37.55 -21.85
C SER A 201 42.55 37.24 -23.35
N PHE A 202 41.47 36.71 -23.91
CA PHE A 202 41.12 36.99 -25.30
C PHE A 202 39.60 37.22 -25.37
N ASN A 203 39.25 38.46 -25.70
CA ASN A 203 37.91 39.05 -25.76
C ASN A 203 37.24 39.37 -24.41
N ASN A 204 37.41 40.63 -24.00
CA ASN A 204 36.74 41.34 -22.90
C ASN A 204 35.22 41.19 -22.86
N ARG A 205 34.64 40.11 -22.30
CA ARG A 205 33.21 40.12 -21.93
C ARG A 205 32.76 39.48 -20.63
N TYR A 206 33.59 38.85 -19.79
CA TYR A 206 33.15 38.43 -18.46
C TYR A 206 34.23 38.68 -17.39
N ARG A 207 33.88 39.50 -16.38
CA ARG A 207 34.73 39.79 -15.21
C ARG A 207 34.64 38.62 -14.23
N TYR A 208 35.75 37.91 -13.99
CA TYR A 208 35.83 36.86 -12.97
C TYR A 208 35.69 37.41 -11.54
N ARG A 209 34.81 36.83 -10.72
CA ARG A 209 34.81 37.03 -9.26
C ARG A 209 35.88 36.13 -8.63
N ARG A 210 36.74 36.69 -7.79
CA ARG A 210 37.66 35.93 -6.93
C ARG A 210 36.86 35.00 -6.01
N PHE A 211 37.11 33.69 -6.10
CA PHE A 211 36.53 32.67 -5.23
C PHE A 211 37.23 32.67 -3.87
N GLU A 212 36.78 33.52 -2.94
CA GLU A 212 37.39 33.62 -1.61
C GLU A 212 36.92 32.52 -0.62
N ASN A 213 35.83 31.77 -0.92
CA ASN A 213 35.14 30.95 0.08
C ASN A 213 34.78 29.48 -0.27
N ASP A 214 35.07 28.95 -1.46
CA ASP A 214 34.62 27.60 -1.83
C ASP A 214 35.63 26.50 -1.46
N ILE A 215 35.18 25.49 -0.69
CA ILE A 215 35.92 24.27 -0.35
C ILE A 215 35.50 23.17 -1.33
N TYR A 216 36.46 22.53 -2.00
CA TYR A 216 36.19 21.51 -3.02
C TYR A 216 35.64 20.20 -2.40
N PRO A 217 34.81 19.44 -3.14
CA PRO A 217 34.33 18.13 -2.70
C PRO A 217 35.47 17.09 -2.58
N PRO A 218 35.36 16.06 -1.70
CA PRO A 218 36.46 15.11 -1.43
C PRO A 218 37.04 14.43 -2.68
N ASP A 219 36.19 14.12 -3.65
CA ASP A 219 36.56 13.37 -4.86
C ASP A 219 37.27 14.26 -5.90
N PHE A 220 37.19 15.59 -5.76
CA PHE A 220 38.05 16.54 -6.50
C PHE A 220 39.51 16.36 -6.09
N TYR A 221 39.77 16.11 -4.80
CA TYR A 221 41.12 15.88 -4.33
C TYR A 221 41.69 14.55 -4.81
N GLU A 222 40.86 13.54 -5.12
CA GLU A 222 41.32 12.28 -5.74
C GLU A 222 41.82 12.48 -7.19
N GLY A 223 41.26 13.45 -7.92
CA GLY A 223 41.76 13.87 -9.25
C GLY A 223 43.05 14.67 -9.17
N VAL A 224 43.14 15.60 -8.20
CA VAL A 224 44.35 16.40 -7.92
C VAL A 224 45.51 15.53 -7.41
N ILE A 225 45.21 14.48 -6.65
CA ILE A 225 46.19 13.48 -6.19
C ILE A 225 46.91 12.79 -7.36
N ASN A 226 46.29 12.69 -8.54
CA ASN A 226 46.92 12.05 -9.71
C ASN A 226 47.69 13.02 -10.62
N SER A 227 47.47 14.34 -10.54
CA SER A 227 47.96 15.30 -11.54
C SER A 227 49.05 16.28 -11.10
N ASN A 228 49.37 16.43 -9.79
CA ASN A 228 50.67 16.90 -9.27
C ASN A 228 50.65 17.06 -7.74
N LEU A 229 51.45 16.25 -7.03
CA LEU A 229 51.37 16.04 -5.57
C LEU A 229 52.02 17.11 -4.67
N LEU A 230 52.89 18.01 -5.15
CA LEU A 230 53.73 18.84 -4.27
C LEU A 230 53.13 20.23 -3.93
N ASP A 231 52.17 20.71 -4.72
CA ASP A 231 51.63 22.07 -4.60
C ASP A 231 50.43 22.17 -3.64
N PHE A 232 49.82 21.05 -3.27
CA PHE A 232 48.56 21.05 -2.54
C PHE A 232 48.71 21.48 -1.07
N THR A 233 49.71 20.94 -0.37
CA THR A 233 49.95 21.23 1.05
C THR A 233 50.75 22.51 1.28
N THR A 234 51.54 22.94 0.29
CA THR A 234 52.38 24.15 0.36
C THR A 234 51.62 25.44 0.03
N ARG A 235 50.49 25.36 -0.70
CA ARG A 235 49.71 26.54 -1.16
C ARG A 235 48.41 26.81 -0.39
N LEU A 236 47.98 25.91 0.50
CA LEU A 236 46.78 26.11 1.34
C LEU A 236 47.14 26.82 2.66
N SER A 237 46.34 27.81 3.06
CA SER A 237 46.52 28.45 4.36
C SER A 237 46.25 27.45 5.51
N PRO A 238 46.92 27.58 6.67
CA PRO A 238 46.75 26.65 7.80
C PRO A 238 45.30 26.47 8.27
N GLN A 239 44.48 27.52 8.16
CA GLN A 239 43.05 27.46 8.51
C GLN A 239 42.22 26.63 7.51
N ARG A 240 42.57 26.66 6.22
CA ARG A 240 41.91 25.86 5.18
C ARG A 240 42.23 24.38 5.34
N LEU A 241 43.48 24.04 5.67
CA LEU A 241 43.93 22.69 5.99
C LEU A 241 43.17 22.09 7.19
N LYS A 242 42.99 22.86 8.28
CA LYS A 242 42.18 22.44 9.45
C LYS A 242 40.72 22.13 9.10
N LYS A 243 40.08 22.98 8.28
CA LYS A 243 38.69 22.77 7.83
C LYS A 243 38.56 21.56 6.91
N ALA A 244 39.50 21.40 5.97
CA ALA A 244 39.54 20.24 5.09
C ALA A 244 39.69 18.93 5.88
N PHE A 245 40.56 18.92 6.89
CA PHE A 245 40.74 17.76 7.78
C PHE A 245 39.48 17.43 8.60
N ALA A 246 38.76 18.43 9.13
CA ALA A 246 37.50 18.18 9.83
C ALA A 246 36.41 17.61 8.90
N LEU A 247 36.32 18.11 7.67
CA LEU A 247 35.36 17.63 6.66
C LEU A 247 35.66 16.20 6.19
N THR A 248 36.93 15.84 6.01
CA THR A 248 37.30 14.47 5.61
C THR A 248 36.97 13.46 6.70
N ILE A 249 37.09 13.86 7.98
CA ILE A 249 36.62 13.08 9.14
C ILE A 249 35.10 12.94 9.10
N GLN A 250 34.35 14.04 8.95
CA GLN A 250 32.88 14.03 8.88
C GLN A 250 32.35 13.08 7.79
N LEU A 251 33.04 13.03 6.65
CA LEU A 251 32.67 12.21 5.50
C LEU A 251 33.18 10.76 5.58
N GLY A 252 33.99 10.43 6.59
CA GLY A 252 34.49 9.07 6.82
C GLY A 252 35.51 8.58 5.79
N ASN A 253 36.16 9.47 5.04
CA ASN A 253 37.12 9.09 3.99
C ASN A 253 38.50 8.78 4.57
N GLN A 254 38.71 7.53 4.98
CA GLN A 254 39.94 7.09 5.65
C GLN A 254 41.20 7.29 4.80
N LYS A 255 41.13 7.10 3.47
CA LYS A 255 42.28 7.30 2.56
C LYS A 255 42.76 8.75 2.57
N MET A 256 41.82 9.70 2.53
CA MET A 256 42.14 11.12 2.53
C MET A 256 42.64 11.59 3.90
N ILE A 257 42.11 11.03 4.99
CA ILE A 257 42.59 11.25 6.36
C ILE A 257 44.06 10.84 6.47
N ASP A 258 44.40 9.61 6.04
CA ASP A 258 45.77 9.10 6.11
C ASP A 258 46.72 9.89 5.18
N PHE A 259 46.22 10.37 4.02
CA PHE A 259 46.98 11.23 3.10
C PHE A 259 47.30 12.63 3.68
N ILE A 260 46.32 13.28 4.31
CA ILE A 260 46.55 14.59 4.96
C ILE A 260 47.55 14.43 6.11
N LEU A 261 47.43 13.36 6.90
CA LEU A 261 48.34 13.06 8.01
C LEU A 261 49.76 12.68 7.58
N SER A 262 49.96 12.15 6.36
CA SER A 262 51.31 11.85 5.86
C SER A 262 52.07 13.07 5.35
N HIS A 263 51.36 14.16 5.01
CA HIS A 263 51.96 15.40 4.49
C HIS A 263 51.83 16.60 5.44
N SER A 264 51.22 16.43 6.61
CA SER A 264 51.12 17.49 7.63
C SER A 264 50.96 16.91 9.05
N ASN A 265 51.45 17.62 10.07
CA ASN A 265 51.45 17.14 11.44
C ASN A 265 50.06 17.29 12.09
N LEU A 266 49.56 16.24 12.75
CA LEU A 266 48.28 16.24 13.47
C LEU A 266 48.15 17.41 14.46
N VAL A 267 49.25 17.82 15.09
CA VAL A 267 49.28 18.98 16.01
C VAL A 267 48.89 20.28 15.31
N GLN A 268 49.26 20.46 14.03
CA GLN A 268 48.90 21.63 13.24
C GLN A 268 47.47 21.57 12.69
N LEU A 269 46.89 20.37 12.56
CA LEU A 269 45.56 20.13 12.00
C LEU A 269 44.47 20.01 13.07
N ALA A 270 44.84 19.70 14.30
CA ALA A 270 43.92 19.42 15.38
C ALA A 270 43.06 20.65 15.72
N SER A 271 41.75 20.44 15.83
CA SER A 271 40.77 21.45 16.23
C SER A 271 39.62 20.82 17.02
N ASN A 272 38.87 21.63 17.76
CA ASN A 272 37.63 21.18 18.42
C ASN A 272 36.63 20.60 17.42
N GLN A 273 36.61 21.13 16.19
CA GLN A 273 35.75 20.64 15.11
C GLN A 273 36.17 19.25 14.63
N SER A 274 37.47 19.00 14.41
CA SER A 274 37.96 17.67 14.00
C SER A 274 37.75 16.62 15.10
N PHE A 275 37.89 17.00 16.38
CA PHE A 275 37.61 16.11 17.51
C PHE A 275 36.12 15.78 17.64
N HIS A 276 35.24 16.77 17.51
CA HIS A 276 33.79 16.58 17.54
C HIS A 276 33.31 15.68 16.39
N GLU A 277 33.81 15.89 15.17
CA GLU A 277 33.47 15.02 14.03
C GLU A 277 34.06 13.61 14.18
N ALA A 278 35.24 13.46 14.79
CA ALA A 278 35.81 12.14 15.09
C ALA A 278 34.95 11.36 16.10
N ILE A 279 34.39 12.05 17.10
CA ILE A 279 33.44 11.46 18.07
C ILE A 279 32.15 11.01 17.37
N LYS A 280 31.57 11.86 16.51
CA LYS A 280 30.35 11.53 15.76
C LYS A 280 30.53 10.35 14.81
N THR A 281 31.64 10.34 14.06
CA THR A 281 31.94 9.29 13.06
C THR A 281 32.52 8.03 13.68
N GLY A 282 33.05 8.11 14.90
CA GLY A 282 33.56 6.95 15.63
C GLY A 282 35.00 6.58 15.32
N ASN A 283 35.82 7.52 14.86
CA ASN A 283 37.21 7.28 14.51
C ASN A 283 38.10 7.22 15.77
N MET A 284 38.22 6.03 16.36
CA MET A 284 38.98 5.81 17.61
C MET A 284 40.46 6.19 17.51
N LYS A 285 41.08 6.07 16.33
CA LYS A 285 42.50 6.42 16.13
C LYS A 285 42.70 7.93 16.35
N ILE A 286 41.91 8.73 15.66
CA ILE A 286 41.93 10.20 15.76
C ILE A 286 41.52 10.66 17.17
N ILE A 287 40.50 10.04 17.78
CA ILE A 287 40.10 10.35 19.16
C ILE A 287 41.25 10.11 20.14
N ASN A 288 41.90 8.95 20.07
CA ASN A 288 43.05 8.62 20.93
C ASN A 288 44.23 9.57 20.70
N ASP A 289 44.51 9.92 19.44
CA ASP A 289 45.62 10.81 19.08
C ASP A 289 45.36 12.26 19.52
N HIS A 290 44.10 12.73 19.48
CA HIS A 290 43.71 14.02 20.06
C HIS A 290 43.84 14.03 21.59
N ILE A 291 43.45 12.95 22.27
CA ILE A 291 43.56 12.83 23.73
C ILE A 291 45.01 12.77 24.19
N ARG A 292 45.88 12.08 23.43
CA ARG A 292 47.33 12.05 23.69
C ARG A 292 48.00 13.42 23.57
N ASN A 293 47.46 14.30 22.74
CA ASN A 293 47.96 15.66 22.51
C ASN A 293 47.12 16.75 23.20
N LYS A 294 46.42 16.38 24.29
CA LYS A 294 45.51 17.25 25.07
C LYS A 294 46.12 18.61 25.43
N ASP A 295 47.39 18.65 25.79
CA ASP A 295 48.04 19.87 26.31
C ASP A 295 48.39 20.89 25.22
N LEU A 296 48.33 20.49 23.94
CA LEU A 296 48.69 21.33 22.79
C LEU A 296 47.48 22.03 22.13
N ILE A 297 46.25 21.62 22.49
CA ILE A 297 45.01 22.12 21.87
C ILE A 297 44.22 22.89 22.94
N GLN A 298 44.29 24.22 22.89
CA GLN A 298 43.54 25.09 23.82
C GLN A 298 42.03 24.78 23.77
N ASN A 299 41.42 24.56 24.94
CA ASN A 299 39.98 24.39 25.15
C ASN A 299 39.34 23.11 24.57
N LEU A 300 40.01 21.96 24.62
CA LEU A 300 39.33 20.67 24.42
C LEU A 300 38.47 20.30 25.63
N ASN A 301 37.15 20.25 25.46
CA ASN A 301 36.26 19.62 26.45
C ASN A 301 36.53 18.11 26.44
N THR A 302 37.19 17.61 27.50
CA THR A 302 37.66 16.21 27.55
C THR A 302 36.57 15.20 27.89
N ASN A 303 35.36 15.66 28.26
CA ASN A 303 34.25 14.78 28.56
C ASN A 303 33.51 14.37 27.29
N ILE A 304 33.91 13.22 26.73
CA ILE A 304 33.33 12.64 25.50
C ILE A 304 31.80 12.50 25.61
N LEU A 305 31.26 12.31 26.83
CA LEU A 305 29.82 12.08 27.07
C LEU A 305 28.96 13.35 26.95
N GLU A 306 29.55 14.54 26.94
CA GLU A 306 28.83 15.82 26.73
C GLU A 306 28.49 16.08 25.25
N TYR A 307 29.09 15.33 24.32
CA TYR A 307 28.88 15.52 22.89
C TYR A 307 27.56 14.88 22.42
N GLU A 308 26.72 15.64 21.71
CA GLU A 308 25.44 15.16 21.18
C GLU A 308 25.60 14.26 19.94
N GLY A 309 24.77 13.22 19.84
CA GLY A 309 24.66 12.40 18.61
C GLY A 309 25.72 11.32 18.41
N ILE A 310 26.37 10.86 19.49
CA ILE A 310 27.34 9.76 19.44
C ILE A 310 26.63 8.46 19.07
N LYS A 311 26.86 7.95 17.86
CA LYS A 311 26.29 6.67 17.38
C LYS A 311 27.24 5.49 17.58
N ASN A 312 28.54 5.75 17.73
CA ASN A 312 29.55 4.70 17.77
C ASN A 312 29.72 4.10 19.18
N ILE A 313 29.46 2.80 19.28
CA ILE A 313 29.49 2.03 20.53
C ILE A 313 30.88 2.07 21.21
N LYS A 314 31.97 2.03 20.44
CA LYS A 314 33.33 2.04 20.98
C LYS A 314 33.65 3.38 21.64
N VAL A 315 33.22 4.48 21.04
CA VAL A 315 33.42 5.84 21.58
C VAL A 315 32.67 6.04 22.89
N LEU A 316 31.40 5.61 22.96
CA LEU A 316 30.61 5.66 24.20
C LEU A 316 31.22 4.81 25.32
N SER A 317 31.62 3.58 25.01
CA SER A 317 32.28 2.69 25.98
C SER A 317 33.60 3.26 26.49
N PHE A 318 34.33 3.95 25.62
CA PHE A 318 35.59 4.60 25.95
C PHE A 318 35.37 5.84 26.83
N GLY A 319 34.39 6.69 26.49
CA GLY A 319 33.98 7.83 27.33
C GLY A 319 33.48 7.42 28.72
N LEU A 320 32.76 6.30 28.82
CA LEU A 320 32.36 5.73 30.12
C LEU A 320 33.55 5.17 30.91
N LYS A 321 34.56 4.58 30.26
CA LYS A 321 35.79 4.10 30.92
C LYS A 321 36.70 5.26 31.37
N THR A 322 36.85 6.31 30.58
CA THR A 322 37.71 7.45 30.95
C THR A 322 37.12 8.27 32.10
N THR A 323 35.80 8.36 32.20
CA THR A 323 35.10 8.99 33.34
C THR A 323 35.27 8.19 34.65
N THR A 324 35.34 6.86 34.62
CA THR A 324 35.61 6.04 35.83
C THR A 324 36.96 6.33 36.50
N GLN A 325 37.95 6.82 35.76
CA GLN A 325 39.25 7.18 36.35
C GLN A 325 39.24 8.55 37.04
N ASN A 326 38.36 9.46 36.62
CA ASN A 326 38.28 10.82 37.15
C ASN A 326 37.23 10.98 38.28
N GLU A 327 36.17 10.18 38.28
CA GLU A 327 35.08 10.27 39.27
C GLU A 327 35.48 9.81 40.68
N ASN A 328 36.59 9.08 40.85
CA ASN A 328 37.16 8.78 42.17
C ASN A 328 37.63 10.03 42.95
N ARG A 329 37.57 11.24 42.37
CA ARG A 329 37.98 12.50 43.01
C ARG A 329 36.88 13.54 43.19
N THR A 330 35.79 13.47 42.44
CA THR A 330 34.75 14.52 42.47
C THR A 330 33.42 13.86 42.22
N GLY A 331 32.60 13.68 43.26
CA GLY A 331 31.24 13.13 43.16
C GLY A 331 30.32 14.00 42.32
N VAL A 332 30.42 13.90 40.99
CA VAL A 332 29.59 14.62 40.04
C VAL A 332 28.47 13.69 39.57
N SER A 333 27.24 14.17 39.73
CA SER A 333 26.00 13.48 39.40
C SER A 333 25.95 13.02 37.94
N THR A 334 25.46 11.80 37.72
CA THR A 334 25.19 11.17 36.42
C THR A 334 24.18 11.90 35.53
N SER A 335 23.58 13.01 35.99
CA SER A 335 22.80 13.91 35.15
C SER A 335 23.72 14.90 34.42
N ILE A 336 24.45 14.39 33.42
CA ILE A 336 25.10 15.26 32.43
C ILE A 336 23.95 15.93 31.66
N SER A 337 23.71 17.22 31.95
CA SER A 337 22.82 18.15 31.21
C SER A 337 21.45 17.61 30.76
N GLY A 338 20.73 16.87 31.62
CA GLY A 338 19.36 16.42 31.32
C GLY A 338 19.25 15.26 30.30
N ARG A 339 20.38 14.62 29.96
CA ARG A 339 20.45 13.49 29.02
C ARG A 339 20.43 12.16 29.78
N CYS A 340 19.37 11.36 29.62
CA CYS A 340 19.31 10.02 30.21
C CYS A 340 20.07 9.01 29.33
N LEU A 341 21.31 8.68 29.74
CA LEU A 341 22.17 7.72 29.04
C LEU A 341 21.54 6.31 28.95
N LEU A 342 20.74 5.93 29.95
CA LEU A 342 20.01 4.66 29.94
C LEU A 342 18.96 4.64 28.83
N LYS A 343 18.18 5.72 28.67
CA LYS A 343 17.18 5.85 27.59
C LYS A 343 17.79 5.73 26.18
N GLU A 344 18.97 6.32 25.97
CA GLU A 344 19.69 6.20 24.70
C GLU A 344 20.20 4.77 24.47
N SER A 345 20.69 4.11 25.52
CA SER A 345 21.10 2.70 25.45
C SER A 345 19.93 1.78 25.09
N ILE A 346 18.73 2.06 25.62
CA ILE A 346 17.50 1.33 25.30
C ILE A 346 17.09 1.58 23.84
N ALA A 347 17.14 2.84 23.38
CA ALA A 347 16.80 3.21 22.00
C ALA A 347 17.76 2.62 20.95
N ALA A 348 19.03 2.42 21.33
CA ALA A 348 20.07 1.83 20.50
C ALA A 348 20.21 0.30 20.66
N ASP A 349 19.39 -0.36 21.50
CA ASP A 349 19.48 -1.79 21.84
C ASP A 349 20.86 -2.24 22.36
N ASN A 350 21.54 -1.37 23.12
CA ASN A 350 22.91 -1.61 23.59
C ASN A 350 22.94 -2.14 25.03
N VAL A 351 22.90 -3.48 25.13
CA VAL A 351 22.90 -4.24 26.39
C VAL A 351 24.11 -3.96 27.29
N GLU A 352 25.33 -3.91 26.73
CA GLU A 352 26.55 -3.70 27.54
C GLU A 352 26.61 -2.30 28.14
N MET A 353 26.17 -1.30 27.38
CA MET A 353 26.07 0.08 27.87
C MET A 353 25.09 0.17 29.04
N ALA A 354 23.92 -0.47 28.91
CA ALA A 354 22.94 -0.51 30.00
C ALA A 354 23.48 -1.25 31.25
N ARG A 355 24.22 -2.36 31.10
CA ARG A 355 24.83 -3.06 32.24
C ARG A 355 25.82 -2.18 33.01
N ILE A 356 26.65 -1.41 32.29
CA ILE A 356 27.64 -0.50 32.89
C ILE A 356 26.96 0.69 33.57
N ILE A 357 25.88 1.21 32.98
CA ILE A 357 25.11 2.31 33.57
C ILE A 357 24.40 1.84 34.85
N LEU A 358 23.69 0.71 34.77
CA LEU A 358 22.96 0.12 35.89
C LEU A 358 23.87 -0.49 36.99
N SER A 359 25.18 -0.61 36.75
CA SER A 359 26.15 -0.99 37.80
C SER A 359 26.63 0.19 38.63
N ARG A 360 26.25 1.43 38.28
CA ARG A 360 26.59 2.63 39.05
C ARG A 360 25.44 2.94 40.01
N ASP A 361 25.72 2.97 41.32
CA ASP A 361 24.72 3.12 42.39
C ASP A 361 24.03 4.51 42.47
N SER A 362 24.19 5.38 41.47
CA SER A 362 23.82 6.80 41.56
C SER A 362 22.59 7.22 40.75
N GLU A 363 21.81 6.30 40.18
CA GLU A 363 20.57 6.67 39.50
C GLU A 363 19.41 6.79 40.50
N SER A 364 18.76 7.95 40.52
CA SER A 364 17.56 8.17 41.31
C SER A 364 16.43 7.26 40.80
N HIS A 365 15.70 6.63 41.72
CA HIS A 365 14.61 5.67 41.44
C HIS A 365 13.55 6.18 40.42
N ILE A 366 13.40 7.49 40.25
CA ILE A 366 12.42 8.13 39.36
C ILE A 366 12.79 7.98 37.88
N CYS A 367 14.08 8.04 37.51
CA CYS A 367 14.52 7.85 36.12
C CYS A 367 14.34 6.40 35.65
N ILE A 368 14.67 5.44 36.53
CA ILE A 368 14.64 4.01 36.22
C ILE A 368 13.22 3.53 35.89
N GLN A 369 12.18 4.06 36.53
CA GLN A 369 10.78 3.72 36.21
C GLN A 369 10.38 4.13 34.78
N ALA A 370 10.73 5.36 34.39
CA ALA A 370 10.41 5.90 33.06
C ALA A 370 11.16 5.13 31.96
N ASP A 371 12.43 4.81 32.21
CA ASP A 371 13.28 4.07 31.28
C ASP A 371 12.85 2.60 31.16
N PHE A 372 12.49 1.96 32.28
CA PHE A 372 11.92 0.62 32.27
C PHE A 372 10.60 0.55 31.50
N ARG A 373 9.69 1.53 31.73
CA ARG A 373 8.45 1.66 30.94
C ARG A 373 8.76 1.83 29.45
N PHE A 374 9.74 2.67 29.10
CA PHE A 374 10.14 2.89 27.71
C PHE A 374 10.68 1.61 27.05
N ALA A 375 11.55 0.85 27.72
CA ALA A 375 12.07 -0.42 27.24
C ALA A 375 10.95 -1.44 26.99
N CYS A 376 10.02 -1.57 27.94
CA CYS A 376 8.87 -2.46 27.85
C CYS A 376 7.94 -2.10 26.68
N LEU A 377 7.63 -0.81 26.51
CA LEU A 377 6.74 -0.32 25.46
C LEU A 377 7.35 -0.37 24.05
N LYS A 378 8.69 -0.43 23.95
CA LYS A 378 9.43 -0.61 22.69
C LYS A 378 9.58 -2.07 22.28
N GLY A 379 9.29 -3.04 23.15
CA GLY A 379 9.44 -4.46 22.83
C GLY A 379 10.85 -5.00 23.08
N ASN A 380 11.71 -4.28 23.81
CA ASN A 380 13.07 -4.74 24.11
C ASN A 380 13.11 -5.63 25.38
N SER A 381 12.88 -6.94 25.20
CA SER A 381 12.80 -7.90 26.31
C SER A 381 14.13 -8.11 27.04
N LYS A 382 15.27 -8.08 26.34
CA LYS A 382 16.61 -8.21 26.93
C LYS A 382 16.90 -7.06 27.89
N MET A 383 16.59 -5.84 27.44
CA MET A 383 16.82 -4.64 28.23
C MET A 383 15.91 -4.58 29.46
N ALA A 384 14.64 -4.95 29.29
CA ALA A 384 13.72 -5.10 30.42
C ALA A 384 14.20 -6.14 31.44
N ALA A 385 14.75 -7.28 30.99
CA ALA A 385 15.30 -8.31 31.89
C ALA A 385 16.46 -7.78 32.74
N ILE A 386 17.40 -7.05 32.13
CA ILE A 386 18.59 -6.51 32.83
C ILE A 386 18.18 -5.48 33.88
N ILE A 387 17.21 -4.62 33.55
CA ILE A 387 16.70 -3.63 34.51
C ILE A 387 16.01 -4.35 35.68
N LEU A 388 15.26 -5.44 35.45
CA LEU A 388 14.64 -6.24 36.52
C LEU A 388 15.65 -7.04 37.35
N GLU A 389 16.74 -7.53 36.76
CA GLU A 389 17.82 -8.21 37.50
C GLU A 389 18.40 -7.28 38.59
N LYS A 390 18.55 -5.99 38.28
CA LYS A 390 19.08 -4.97 39.18
C LYS A 390 18.02 -4.35 40.09
N HIS A 391 16.84 -4.06 39.54
CA HIS A 391 15.72 -3.42 40.23
C HIS A 391 14.47 -4.31 40.18
N LYS A 392 14.45 -5.37 40.99
CA LYS A 392 13.42 -6.42 40.96
C LYS A 392 11.98 -5.89 41.06
N ASP A 393 11.75 -4.85 41.85
CA ASP A 393 10.40 -4.32 42.12
C ASP A 393 10.00 -3.10 41.26
N VAL A 394 10.83 -2.67 40.29
CA VAL A 394 10.53 -1.49 39.46
C VAL A 394 9.16 -1.60 38.76
N HIS A 395 8.80 -2.81 38.34
CA HIS A 395 7.53 -3.06 37.65
C HIS A 395 6.31 -2.84 38.55
N LYS A 396 6.41 -3.06 39.88
CA LYS A 396 5.31 -2.86 40.84
C LYS A 396 4.96 -1.39 41.04
N THR A 397 5.95 -0.52 40.82
CA THR A 397 5.77 0.95 40.95
C THR A 397 5.10 1.59 39.73
N ILE A 398 4.97 0.86 38.61
CA ILE A 398 4.41 1.37 37.36
C ILE A 398 3.02 0.76 37.15
N PRO A 399 1.94 1.52 37.41
CA PRO A 399 0.60 1.00 37.24
C PRO A 399 0.32 0.64 35.79
N ASN A 400 -0.42 -0.46 35.58
CA ASN A 400 -0.92 -0.92 34.27
C ASN A 400 0.15 -1.24 33.21
N LEU A 401 1.44 -1.33 33.57
CA LEU A 401 2.51 -1.62 32.62
C LEU A 401 2.25 -2.92 31.84
N LEU A 402 1.85 -3.99 32.54
CA LEU A 402 1.54 -5.28 31.92
C LEU A 402 0.39 -5.19 30.91
N ILE A 403 -0.66 -4.42 31.24
CA ILE A 403 -1.81 -4.19 30.34
C ILE A 403 -1.36 -3.44 29.09
N ASP A 404 -0.56 -2.38 29.26
CA ASP A 404 -0.06 -1.57 28.15
C ASP A 404 0.83 -2.40 27.20
N VAL A 405 1.73 -3.22 27.75
CA VAL A 405 2.62 -4.11 26.99
C VAL A 405 1.82 -5.16 26.21
N TYR A 406 0.87 -5.82 26.87
CA TYR A 406 0.02 -6.84 26.25
C TYR A 406 -0.90 -6.25 25.15
N SER A 407 -1.38 -5.02 25.34
CA SER A 407 -2.20 -4.32 24.34
C SER A 407 -1.45 -4.12 23.01
N ARG A 408 -0.14 -3.92 23.09
CA ARG A 408 0.77 -3.72 21.94
C ARG A 408 1.23 -5.02 21.27
N GLY A 409 0.89 -6.18 21.83
CA GLY A 409 1.27 -7.49 21.28
C GLY A 409 2.67 -7.95 21.66
N ASN A 410 3.29 -7.38 22.69
CA ASN A 410 4.63 -7.76 23.14
C ASN A 410 4.57 -8.95 24.11
N GLN A 411 4.44 -10.16 23.58
CA GLN A 411 4.23 -11.38 24.39
C GLN A 411 5.44 -11.74 25.25
N SER A 412 6.66 -11.64 24.71
CA SER A 412 7.91 -11.92 25.43
C SER A 412 8.11 -11.06 26.68
N ILE A 413 7.70 -9.79 26.62
CA ILE A 413 7.76 -8.88 27.78
C ILE A 413 6.63 -9.15 28.75
N SER A 414 5.44 -9.52 28.24
CA SER A 414 4.31 -9.91 29.08
C SER A 414 4.68 -11.13 29.94
N ASP A 415 5.24 -12.17 29.33
CA ASP A 415 5.72 -13.37 30.05
C ASP A 415 6.78 -13.03 31.11
N LEU A 416 7.72 -12.14 30.77
CA LEU A 416 8.79 -11.71 31.67
C LEU A 416 8.25 -10.92 32.86
N LEU A 417 7.29 -10.02 32.64
CA LEU A 417 6.64 -9.26 33.71
C LEU A 417 5.81 -10.18 34.62
N ILE A 418 5.07 -11.14 34.05
CA ILE A 418 4.29 -12.12 34.81
C ILE A 418 5.20 -12.98 35.68
N LYS A 419 6.28 -13.54 35.11
CA LYS A 419 7.29 -14.32 35.86
C LYS A 419 7.96 -13.52 36.98
N SER A 420 8.04 -12.20 36.82
CA SER A 420 8.64 -11.30 37.81
C SER A 420 7.66 -10.87 38.91
N GLY A 421 6.41 -11.32 38.87
CA GLY A 421 5.40 -11.01 39.88
C GLY A 421 4.64 -9.70 39.66
N ALA A 422 4.48 -9.26 38.40
CA ALA A 422 3.65 -8.11 38.08
C ALA A 422 2.18 -8.32 38.45
N ASP A 423 1.49 -7.23 38.80
CA ASP A 423 0.07 -7.27 39.13
C ASP A 423 -0.77 -7.68 37.90
N ILE A 424 -1.28 -8.91 37.96
CA ILE A 424 -2.13 -9.51 36.94
C ILE A 424 -3.60 -9.05 37.02
N ASN A 425 -3.99 -8.49 38.16
CA ASN A 425 -5.36 -8.15 38.49
C ASN A 425 -5.65 -6.63 38.42
N GLY A 426 -4.66 -5.84 38.00
CA GLY A 426 -4.77 -4.41 37.80
C GLY A 426 -6.01 -4.00 36.98
N GLU A 427 -6.61 -2.87 37.35
CA GLU A 427 -7.88 -2.36 36.78
C GLU A 427 -9.01 -3.40 36.75
N ASN A 428 -9.26 -4.09 37.86
CA ASN A 428 -10.34 -5.08 37.99
C ASN A 428 -10.25 -6.20 36.95
N GLY A 429 -9.07 -6.82 36.83
CA GLY A 429 -8.83 -7.97 35.95
C GLY A 429 -8.88 -7.64 34.46
N LYS A 430 -8.60 -6.38 34.08
CA LYS A 430 -8.66 -5.93 32.67
C LYS A 430 -7.76 -6.74 31.73
N LEU A 431 -6.61 -7.19 32.23
CA LEU A 431 -5.69 -8.03 31.47
C LEU A 431 -6.36 -9.35 31.05
N LEU A 432 -7.01 -10.04 32.00
CA LEU A 432 -7.76 -11.27 31.74
C LEU A 432 -8.91 -11.01 30.75
N LYS A 433 -9.66 -9.90 30.92
CA LYS A 433 -10.72 -9.49 29.97
C LYS A 433 -10.18 -9.29 28.55
N MET A 434 -9.01 -8.68 28.41
CA MET A 434 -8.35 -8.48 27.11
C MET A 434 -7.90 -9.80 26.49
N ALA A 435 -7.31 -10.69 27.29
CA ALA A 435 -6.89 -12.02 26.84
C ALA A 435 -8.09 -12.85 26.34
N ILE A 436 -9.20 -12.86 27.10
CA ILE A 436 -10.46 -13.51 26.70
C ILE A 436 -10.99 -12.91 25.39
N ARG A 437 -11.02 -11.58 25.22
CA ARG A 437 -11.48 -10.94 23.97
C ARG A 437 -10.61 -11.26 22.76
N LYS A 438 -9.30 -11.49 22.96
CA LYS A 438 -8.37 -11.91 21.92
C LYS A 438 -8.36 -13.42 21.68
N ASN A 439 -9.06 -14.20 22.53
CA ASN A 439 -9.01 -15.65 22.56
C ASN A 439 -7.58 -16.21 22.69
N ASP A 440 -6.77 -15.58 23.56
CA ASP A 440 -5.38 -15.97 23.81
C ASP A 440 -5.31 -17.06 24.88
N SER A 441 -5.43 -18.32 24.44
CA SER A 441 -5.52 -19.49 25.33
C SER A 441 -4.32 -19.64 26.25
N VAL A 442 -3.11 -19.30 25.78
CA VAL A 442 -1.86 -19.40 26.56
C VAL A 442 -1.87 -18.40 27.71
N MET A 443 -2.15 -17.14 27.39
CA MET A 443 -2.22 -16.08 28.41
C MET A 443 -3.35 -16.34 29.41
N ILE A 444 -4.51 -16.81 28.92
CA ILE A 444 -5.65 -17.15 29.78
C ILE A 444 -5.28 -18.28 30.74
N GLY A 445 -4.62 -19.34 30.26
CA GLY A 445 -4.15 -20.45 31.09
C GLY A 445 -3.20 -19.99 32.18
N GLN A 446 -2.16 -19.24 31.81
CA GLN A 446 -1.19 -18.66 32.76
C GLN A 446 -1.87 -17.79 33.82
N LEU A 447 -2.77 -16.90 33.42
CA LEU A 447 -3.49 -16.03 34.35
C LEU A 447 -4.43 -16.82 35.26
N ALA A 448 -5.08 -17.87 34.75
CA ALA A 448 -5.97 -18.71 35.54
C ALA A 448 -5.22 -19.52 36.62
N GLU A 449 -4.02 -20.03 36.29
CA GLU A 449 -3.11 -20.70 37.22
C GLU A 449 -2.62 -19.75 38.33
N LEU A 450 -2.28 -18.51 37.97
CA LEU A 450 -1.83 -17.49 38.91
C LEU A 450 -2.96 -16.85 39.73
N GLY A 451 -4.21 -17.31 39.56
CA GLY A 451 -5.34 -16.84 40.34
C GLY A 451 -5.88 -15.48 39.92
N ALA A 452 -5.77 -15.12 38.64
CA ALA A 452 -6.43 -13.91 38.12
C ALA A 452 -7.94 -13.99 38.33
N PHE A 453 -8.55 -12.91 38.81
CA PHE A 453 -10.00 -12.84 38.99
C PHE A 453 -10.68 -12.26 37.76
N LEU A 454 -11.87 -12.79 37.45
CA LEU A 454 -12.75 -12.23 36.45
C LEU A 454 -13.77 -11.33 37.16
N ASP A 455 -13.74 -10.04 36.86
CA ASP A 455 -14.75 -9.11 37.37
C ASP A 455 -16.13 -9.47 36.81
N LEU A 456 -17.01 -9.90 37.71
CA LEU A 456 -18.34 -10.45 37.43
C LEU A 456 -19.36 -9.39 36.97
N SER A 457 -19.04 -8.10 37.09
CA SER A 457 -19.89 -7.04 36.54
C SER A 457 -19.86 -7.00 35.00
N ASP A 458 -18.80 -7.52 34.36
CA ASP A 458 -18.66 -7.52 32.90
C ASP A 458 -19.26 -8.78 32.27
N LYS A 459 -20.58 -8.73 32.01
CA LYS A 459 -21.31 -9.79 31.28
C LYS A 459 -20.63 -10.21 29.98
N LYS A 460 -19.97 -9.28 29.27
CA LYS A 460 -19.36 -9.56 27.97
C LYS A 460 -18.18 -10.52 28.09
N SER A 461 -17.39 -10.37 29.14
CA SER A 461 -16.21 -11.23 29.34
C SER A 461 -16.63 -12.65 29.73
N ILE A 462 -17.74 -12.80 30.48
CA ILE A 462 -18.34 -14.10 30.80
C ILE A 462 -18.92 -14.77 29.54
N PHE A 463 -19.64 -14.01 28.70
CA PHE A 463 -20.17 -14.53 27.44
C PHE A 463 -19.05 -15.00 26.50
N ASN A 464 -17.98 -14.23 26.37
CA ASN A 464 -16.83 -14.64 25.57
C ASN A 464 -16.15 -15.88 26.18
N ALA A 465 -15.99 -15.95 27.50
CA ALA A 465 -15.43 -17.12 28.16
C ALA A 465 -16.26 -18.39 27.89
N THR A 466 -17.58 -18.25 27.89
CA THR A 466 -18.54 -19.31 27.57
C THR A 466 -18.48 -19.70 26.09
N GLU A 467 -18.42 -18.72 25.19
CA GLU A 467 -18.36 -18.94 23.74
C GLU A 467 -17.09 -19.70 23.32
N TYR A 468 -15.96 -19.37 23.95
CA TYR A 468 -14.66 -20.01 23.67
C TYR A 468 -14.39 -21.29 24.45
N GLY A 469 -15.22 -21.66 25.42
CA GLY A 469 -15.11 -22.94 26.12
C GLY A 469 -14.20 -22.95 27.35
N TYR A 470 -13.96 -21.80 27.99
CA TYR A 470 -13.10 -21.72 29.18
C TYR A 470 -13.85 -22.15 30.46
N THR A 471 -14.02 -23.46 30.63
CA THR A 471 -14.76 -24.11 31.74
C THR A 471 -14.37 -23.57 33.11
N ASN A 472 -13.07 -23.55 33.45
CA ASN A 472 -12.58 -23.09 34.76
C ASN A 472 -12.94 -21.62 35.06
N LEU A 473 -12.93 -20.76 34.04
CA LEU A 473 -13.30 -19.36 34.20
C LEU A 473 -14.80 -19.21 34.41
N VAL A 474 -15.61 -19.98 33.67
CA VAL A 474 -17.06 -19.98 33.85
C VAL A 474 -17.43 -20.58 35.21
N GLU A 475 -16.76 -21.63 35.65
CA GLU A 475 -16.93 -22.21 36.99
C GLU A 475 -16.66 -21.20 38.09
N LYS A 476 -15.49 -20.56 38.07
CA LYS A 476 -15.13 -19.49 39.02
C LYS A 476 -16.13 -18.34 38.98
N ALA A 477 -16.58 -17.94 37.79
CA ALA A 477 -17.58 -16.89 37.66
C ALA A 477 -18.91 -17.29 38.30
N VAL A 478 -19.29 -18.57 38.16
CA VAL A 478 -20.53 -19.11 38.71
C VAL A 478 -20.46 -19.25 40.22
N SER A 479 -19.36 -19.78 40.76
CA SER A 479 -19.15 -19.95 42.21
C SER A 479 -19.06 -18.62 42.97
N CYS A 480 -18.53 -17.56 42.34
CA CYS A 480 -18.26 -16.29 43.00
C CYS A 480 -19.43 -15.27 42.97
N GLY A 481 -20.63 -15.62 42.46
CA GLY A 481 -21.82 -14.77 42.63
C GLY A 481 -22.74 -14.58 41.43
N LEU A 482 -22.61 -15.37 40.36
CA LEU A 482 -23.63 -15.38 39.28
C LEU A 482 -25.00 -15.92 39.74
N ALA A 483 -25.09 -16.56 40.91
CA ALA A 483 -26.36 -16.98 41.51
C ALA A 483 -27.38 -15.83 41.65
N SER A 484 -26.94 -14.56 41.59
CA SER A 484 -27.84 -13.39 41.65
C SER A 484 -28.42 -12.94 40.30
N ASN A 485 -27.92 -13.40 39.14
CA ASN A 485 -28.42 -12.98 37.81
C ASN A 485 -28.74 -14.17 36.90
N ILE A 486 -29.92 -14.76 37.13
CA ILE A 486 -30.45 -15.92 36.39
C ILE A 486 -30.48 -15.71 34.86
N GLU A 487 -30.72 -14.49 34.40
CA GLU A 487 -30.77 -14.15 32.97
C GLU A 487 -29.39 -14.29 32.30
N THR A 488 -28.32 -13.96 33.03
CA THR A 488 -26.94 -14.10 32.55
C THR A 488 -26.57 -15.58 32.45
N ILE A 489 -26.92 -16.39 33.44
CA ILE A 489 -26.73 -17.85 33.44
C ILE A 489 -27.47 -18.48 32.25
N ASN A 490 -28.74 -18.14 32.04
CA ASN A 490 -29.56 -18.65 30.94
C ASN A 490 -29.00 -18.25 29.57
N SER A 491 -28.45 -17.04 29.45
CA SER A 491 -27.79 -16.60 28.21
C SER A 491 -26.50 -17.38 27.96
N CYS A 492 -25.71 -17.66 29.01
CA CYS A 492 -24.54 -18.53 28.92
C CYS A 492 -24.93 -19.95 28.53
N LEU A 493 -26.06 -20.49 29.02
CA LEU A 493 -26.56 -21.81 28.66
C LEU A 493 -26.81 -21.92 27.14
N ILE A 494 -27.43 -20.91 26.55
CA ILE A 494 -27.65 -20.88 25.09
C ILE A 494 -26.31 -20.81 24.33
N LEU A 495 -25.35 -20.05 24.82
CA LEU A 495 -24.03 -19.92 24.19
C LEU A 495 -23.21 -21.21 24.29
N SER A 496 -23.23 -21.91 25.43
CA SER A 496 -22.53 -23.18 25.59
C SER A 496 -23.10 -24.26 24.67
N ILE A 497 -24.43 -24.31 24.52
CA ILE A 497 -25.09 -25.23 23.59
C ILE A 497 -24.69 -24.92 22.15
N LYS A 498 -24.80 -23.66 21.70
CA LYS A 498 -24.48 -23.26 20.32
C LYS A 498 -23.05 -23.59 19.89
N ASN A 499 -22.11 -23.53 20.83
CA ASN A 499 -20.70 -23.81 20.59
C ASN A 499 -20.29 -25.24 21.01
N ASN A 500 -21.25 -26.08 21.38
CA ASN A 500 -21.06 -27.47 21.77
C ASN A 500 -20.14 -27.70 22.99
N HIS A 501 -20.14 -26.78 23.95
CA HIS A 501 -19.37 -26.90 25.19
C HIS A 501 -20.16 -27.67 26.26
N TYR A 502 -20.11 -29.00 26.19
CA TYR A 502 -20.89 -29.90 27.06
C TYR A 502 -20.60 -29.72 28.56
N ASP A 503 -19.33 -29.53 28.93
CA ASP A 503 -18.95 -29.35 30.34
C ASP A 503 -19.54 -28.07 30.93
N ILE A 504 -19.50 -26.97 30.16
CA ILE A 504 -20.09 -25.69 30.56
C ILE A 504 -21.63 -25.81 30.60
N PHE A 505 -22.22 -26.51 29.65
CA PHE A 505 -23.66 -26.81 29.66
C PHE A 505 -24.08 -27.54 30.96
N CYS A 506 -23.38 -28.62 31.33
CA CYS A 506 -23.64 -29.36 32.56
C CYS A 506 -23.40 -28.50 33.82
N LEU A 507 -22.34 -27.68 33.82
CA LEU A 507 -22.03 -26.78 34.92
C LEU A 507 -23.14 -25.74 35.13
N LEU A 508 -23.64 -25.13 34.07
CA LEU A 508 -24.69 -24.13 34.14
C LEU A 508 -26.01 -24.74 34.62
N LEU A 509 -26.37 -25.93 34.14
CA LEU A 509 -27.56 -26.64 34.62
C LEU A 509 -27.49 -27.00 36.11
N LYS A 510 -26.32 -27.42 36.61
CA LYS A 510 -26.09 -27.63 38.05
C LYS A 510 -26.25 -26.36 38.88
N ASN A 511 -26.10 -25.19 38.26
CA ASN A 511 -26.20 -23.87 38.90
C ASN A 511 -27.49 -23.14 38.52
N ASN A 512 -28.62 -23.87 38.49
CA ASN A 512 -29.97 -23.35 38.30
C ASN A 512 -30.25 -22.68 36.94
N ALA A 513 -29.49 -22.96 35.88
CA ALA A 513 -29.87 -22.52 34.54
C ALA A 513 -31.23 -23.15 34.13
N ASP A 514 -32.14 -22.34 33.58
CA ASP A 514 -33.45 -22.78 33.11
C ASP A 514 -33.32 -23.56 31.78
N PRO A 515 -33.53 -24.88 31.76
CA PRO A 515 -33.45 -25.70 30.55
C PRO A 515 -34.56 -25.37 29.53
N LEU A 516 -35.61 -24.65 29.95
CA LEU A 516 -36.77 -24.27 29.14
C LEU A 516 -36.71 -22.80 28.67
N TYR A 517 -35.59 -22.11 28.92
CA TYR A 517 -35.43 -20.68 28.67
C TYR A 517 -35.89 -20.24 27.26
N GLN A 518 -36.54 -19.08 27.19
CA GLN A 518 -37.09 -18.51 25.95
C GLN A 518 -37.97 -19.50 25.15
N LYS A 519 -38.97 -20.11 25.82
CA LYS A 519 -39.92 -21.06 25.21
C LYS A 519 -39.19 -22.24 24.54
N ASN A 520 -38.40 -23.00 25.30
CA ASN A 520 -37.64 -24.17 24.83
C ASN A 520 -36.59 -23.84 23.75
N SER A 521 -35.89 -22.70 23.88
CA SER A 521 -34.77 -22.39 22.98
C SER A 521 -33.56 -23.33 23.12
N PRO A 522 -33.16 -23.76 24.34
CA PRO A 522 -32.01 -24.65 24.53
C PRO A 522 -32.08 -25.92 23.67
N ILE A 523 -33.21 -26.64 23.69
CA ILE A 523 -33.37 -27.88 22.93
C ILE A 523 -33.34 -27.65 21.41
N VAL A 524 -33.91 -26.54 20.91
CA VAL A 524 -33.86 -26.21 19.48
C VAL A 524 -32.43 -25.99 19.01
N PHE A 525 -31.58 -25.33 19.81
CA PHE A 525 -30.16 -25.15 19.48
C PHE A 525 -29.39 -26.47 19.61
N ALA A 526 -29.64 -27.27 20.65
CA ALA A 526 -28.98 -28.56 20.85
C ALA A 526 -29.24 -29.52 19.66
N CYS A 527 -30.50 -29.60 19.19
CA CYS A 527 -30.86 -30.39 18.02
C CYS A 527 -30.11 -29.95 16.76
N GLY A 528 -29.82 -28.66 16.62
CA GLY A 528 -29.13 -28.13 15.45
C GLY A 528 -27.62 -28.23 15.47
N VAL A 529 -27.04 -28.32 16.65
CA VAL A 529 -25.60 -28.54 16.89
C VAL A 529 -25.24 -30.01 16.75
N GLY A 530 -26.17 -30.91 17.08
CA GLY A 530 -25.99 -32.35 16.88
C GLY A 530 -25.54 -33.13 18.10
N ASN A 531 -25.47 -32.50 19.28
CA ASN A 531 -25.07 -33.18 20.50
C ASN A 531 -26.24 -33.94 21.13
N MET A 532 -26.26 -35.25 20.93
CA MET A 532 -27.32 -36.15 21.43
C MET A 532 -27.42 -36.12 22.96
N ASP A 533 -26.30 -36.00 23.67
CA ASP A 533 -26.29 -36.01 25.14
C ASP A 533 -26.91 -34.73 25.70
N MET A 534 -26.66 -33.57 25.08
CA MET A 534 -27.38 -32.33 25.40
C MET A 534 -28.88 -32.47 25.17
N VAL A 535 -29.29 -33.05 24.03
CA VAL A 535 -30.71 -33.26 23.70
C VAL A 535 -31.38 -34.18 24.74
N LYS A 536 -30.79 -35.34 25.04
CA LYS A 536 -31.31 -36.27 26.06
C LYS A 536 -31.39 -35.62 27.44
N THR A 537 -30.36 -34.89 27.84
CA THR A 537 -30.33 -34.18 29.13
C THR A 537 -31.47 -33.16 29.21
N LEU A 538 -31.66 -32.34 28.18
CA LEU A 538 -32.74 -31.35 28.14
C LEU A 538 -34.13 -32.00 28.15
N ILE A 539 -34.34 -33.11 27.41
CA ILE A 539 -35.60 -33.86 27.44
C ILE A 539 -35.87 -34.42 28.84
N SER A 540 -34.85 -34.98 29.51
CA SER A 540 -34.99 -35.47 30.89
C SER A 540 -35.35 -34.36 31.90
N MET A 541 -35.01 -33.12 31.57
CA MET A 541 -35.36 -31.92 32.33
C MET A 541 -36.69 -31.27 31.87
N GLY A 542 -37.49 -31.97 31.08
CA GLY A 542 -38.83 -31.53 30.67
C GLY A 542 -38.87 -30.66 29.40
N ALA A 543 -37.77 -30.53 28.66
CA ALA A 543 -37.77 -29.79 27.41
C ALA A 543 -38.60 -30.48 26.32
N ASN A 544 -39.51 -29.73 25.70
CA ASN A 544 -40.33 -30.26 24.62
C ASN A 544 -39.58 -30.17 23.28
N ILE A 545 -39.19 -31.32 22.72
CA ILE A 545 -38.50 -31.42 21.42
C ILE A 545 -39.31 -30.83 20.25
N ARG A 546 -40.63 -30.79 20.40
CA ARG A 546 -41.60 -30.25 19.43
C ARG A 546 -41.83 -28.75 19.53
N ALA A 547 -41.07 -28.06 20.38
CA ALA A 547 -41.22 -26.64 20.59
C ALA A 547 -41.02 -25.82 19.30
N LYS A 548 -41.74 -24.68 19.22
CA LYS A 548 -41.67 -23.72 18.12
C LYS A 548 -41.98 -24.34 16.75
N ASN A 549 -43.00 -25.21 16.70
CA ASN A 549 -43.42 -25.95 15.49
C ASN A 549 -42.31 -26.87 14.98
N ASP A 550 -41.82 -27.77 15.84
CA ASP A 550 -40.78 -28.76 15.54
C ASP A 550 -39.50 -28.15 14.94
N LYS A 551 -39.17 -26.91 15.32
CA LYS A 551 -38.01 -26.19 14.77
C LYS A 551 -36.68 -26.90 15.07
N GLY A 552 -36.58 -27.56 16.23
CA GLY A 552 -35.43 -28.38 16.59
C GLY A 552 -35.23 -29.54 15.62
N PHE A 553 -36.31 -30.24 15.28
CA PHE A 553 -36.33 -31.32 14.29
C PHE A 553 -35.92 -30.82 12.89
N VAL A 554 -36.51 -29.72 12.42
CA VAL A 554 -36.14 -29.10 11.13
C VAL A 554 -34.64 -28.78 11.09
N GLN A 555 -34.09 -28.24 12.18
CA GLN A 555 -32.68 -27.91 12.26
C GLN A 555 -31.78 -29.16 12.31
N ALA A 556 -32.19 -30.23 12.98
CA ALA A 556 -31.50 -31.53 12.96
C ALA A 556 -31.47 -32.12 11.53
N CYS A 557 -32.61 -32.09 10.82
CA CYS A 557 -32.72 -32.51 9.42
C CYS A 557 -31.82 -31.69 8.48
N LYS A 558 -31.75 -30.37 8.70
CA LYS A 558 -30.89 -29.46 7.93
C LYS A 558 -29.40 -29.70 8.16
N SER A 559 -29.00 -29.91 9.43
CA SER A 559 -27.60 -30.12 9.81
C SER A 559 -27.12 -31.57 9.59
N GLY A 560 -28.03 -32.52 9.34
CA GLY A 560 -27.68 -33.91 9.05
C GLY A 560 -27.60 -34.83 10.27
N HIS A 561 -28.21 -34.46 11.39
CA HIS A 561 -28.16 -35.22 12.64
C HIS A 561 -29.23 -36.32 12.68
N TYR A 562 -28.94 -37.45 12.02
CA TYR A 562 -29.87 -38.57 11.85
C TYR A 562 -30.48 -39.08 13.17
N GLU A 563 -29.66 -39.36 14.18
CA GLU A 563 -30.15 -39.91 15.46
C GLU A 563 -31.11 -38.95 16.18
N ILE A 564 -30.85 -37.64 16.10
CA ILE A 564 -31.74 -36.61 16.69
C ILE A 564 -33.03 -36.49 15.87
N ALA A 565 -32.94 -36.54 14.54
CA ALA A 565 -34.11 -36.52 13.67
C ALA A 565 -35.02 -37.74 13.92
N LYS A 566 -34.43 -38.93 14.09
CA LYS A 566 -35.12 -40.16 14.47
C LYS A 566 -35.80 -40.02 15.84
N LEU A 567 -35.05 -39.59 16.85
CA LEU A 567 -35.60 -39.34 18.18
C LEU A 567 -36.78 -38.36 18.15
N ALA A 568 -36.69 -37.29 17.36
CA ALA A 568 -37.78 -36.32 17.23
C ALA A 568 -39.05 -36.93 16.61
N ILE A 569 -38.91 -37.77 15.58
CA ILE A 569 -40.03 -38.50 14.96
C ILE A 569 -40.64 -39.50 15.95
N GLU A 570 -39.82 -40.21 16.73
CA GLU A 570 -40.28 -41.10 17.80
C GLU A 570 -41.09 -40.35 18.87
N HIS A 571 -40.79 -39.06 19.09
CA HIS A 571 -41.54 -38.15 19.96
C HIS A 571 -42.68 -37.40 19.24
N GLY A 572 -43.05 -37.84 18.04
CA GLY A 572 -44.20 -37.36 17.27
C GLY A 572 -43.99 -36.03 16.54
N ALA A 573 -42.75 -35.67 16.18
CA ALA A 573 -42.49 -34.51 15.33
C ALA A 573 -43.20 -34.65 13.98
N ASP A 574 -43.78 -33.55 13.48
CA ASP A 574 -44.44 -33.53 12.17
C ASP A 574 -43.38 -33.54 11.05
N VAL A 575 -43.41 -34.57 10.19
CA VAL A 575 -42.48 -34.71 9.06
C VAL A 575 -42.58 -33.56 8.04
N SER A 576 -43.73 -32.88 8.01
CA SER A 576 -44.00 -31.71 7.18
C SER A 576 -43.62 -30.38 7.86
N ALA A 577 -43.08 -30.43 9.07
CA ALA A 577 -42.84 -29.27 9.90
C ALA A 577 -41.86 -28.24 9.33
N GLY A 578 -42.05 -27.01 9.82
CA GLY A 578 -41.19 -25.86 9.61
C GLY A 578 -41.96 -24.56 9.42
N SER A 579 -41.26 -23.54 8.94
CA SER A 579 -41.80 -22.22 8.63
C SER A 579 -42.71 -22.23 7.39
N TYR A 580 -42.56 -23.26 6.56
CA TYR A 580 -43.40 -23.56 5.41
C TYR A 580 -43.49 -25.09 5.27
N LYS A 581 -44.54 -25.57 4.60
CA LYS A 581 -44.82 -27.02 4.45
C LYS A 581 -43.62 -27.76 3.84
N ASN A 582 -43.27 -28.91 4.41
CA ASN A 582 -42.20 -29.80 3.94
C ASN A 582 -40.79 -29.19 4.01
N GLU A 583 -40.55 -28.25 4.93
CA GLU A 583 -39.22 -27.64 5.13
C GLU A 583 -38.19 -28.68 5.59
N ALA A 584 -38.52 -29.54 6.55
CA ALA A 584 -37.63 -30.61 7.04
C ALA A 584 -37.12 -31.51 5.90
N PHE A 585 -38.05 -32.02 5.07
CA PHE A 585 -37.73 -32.83 3.90
C PHE A 585 -36.86 -32.08 2.89
N THR A 586 -37.26 -30.85 2.54
CA THR A 586 -36.49 -30.06 1.59
C THR A 586 -35.06 -29.81 2.08
N CYS A 587 -34.89 -29.45 3.35
CA CYS A 587 -33.57 -29.19 3.92
C CYS A 587 -32.70 -30.45 3.97
N ALA A 588 -33.27 -31.60 4.34
CA ALA A 588 -32.55 -32.88 4.33
C ALA A 588 -32.12 -33.28 2.90
N TYR A 589 -33.01 -33.10 1.92
CA TYR A 589 -32.74 -33.41 0.52
C TYR A 589 -31.65 -32.52 -0.09
N LEU A 590 -31.78 -31.19 0.06
CA LEU A 590 -30.78 -30.23 -0.43
C LEU A 590 -29.44 -30.37 0.32
N GLY A 591 -29.49 -30.73 1.61
CA GLY A 591 -28.31 -31.05 2.42
C GLY A 591 -27.66 -32.40 2.09
N ARG A 592 -28.27 -33.20 1.19
CA ARG A 592 -27.83 -34.55 0.78
C ARG A 592 -27.77 -35.55 1.93
N HIS A 593 -28.61 -35.38 2.94
CA HIS A 593 -28.67 -36.24 4.11
C HIS A 593 -29.51 -37.50 3.81
N ARG A 594 -29.00 -38.41 2.97
CA ARG A 594 -29.74 -39.58 2.44
C ARG A 594 -30.47 -40.39 3.51
N LYS A 595 -29.82 -40.68 4.63
CA LYS A 595 -30.42 -41.43 5.75
C LYS A 595 -31.64 -40.72 6.33
N ILE A 596 -31.61 -39.40 6.42
CA ILE A 596 -32.73 -38.58 6.91
C ILE A 596 -33.82 -38.50 5.86
N VAL A 597 -33.47 -38.32 4.58
CA VAL A 597 -34.47 -38.32 3.49
C VAL A 597 -35.27 -39.62 3.49
N ASN A 598 -34.60 -40.78 3.57
CA ASN A 598 -35.27 -42.07 3.64
C ASN A 598 -36.16 -42.18 4.89
N LEU A 599 -35.65 -41.82 6.06
CA LEU A 599 -36.40 -41.79 7.31
C LEU A 599 -37.68 -40.93 7.19
N LEU A 600 -37.58 -39.77 6.55
CA LEU A 600 -38.73 -38.88 6.34
C LEU A 600 -39.76 -39.49 5.40
N VAL A 601 -39.34 -40.11 4.28
CA VAL A 601 -40.25 -40.79 3.35
C VAL A 601 -40.94 -41.99 4.00
N GLU A 602 -40.21 -42.80 4.76
CA GLU A 602 -40.76 -43.92 5.53
C GLU A 602 -41.84 -43.45 6.54
N ASN A 603 -41.74 -42.22 7.01
CA ASN A 603 -42.70 -41.61 7.94
C ASN A 603 -43.71 -40.66 7.24
N GLY A 604 -43.91 -40.81 5.93
CA GLY A 604 -44.99 -40.13 5.20
C GLY A 604 -44.67 -38.74 4.66
N ALA A 605 -43.39 -38.36 4.54
CA ALA A 605 -43.02 -37.12 3.84
C ALA A 605 -43.37 -37.17 2.35
N ASP A 606 -43.74 -36.02 1.82
CA ASP A 606 -44.18 -35.85 0.43
C ASP A 606 -43.02 -36.01 -0.56
N LYS A 607 -42.88 -37.21 -1.14
CA LYS A 607 -41.89 -37.54 -2.16
C LYS A 607 -42.13 -36.84 -3.50
N ASN A 608 -43.32 -36.29 -3.76
CA ASN A 608 -43.63 -35.59 -5.01
C ASN A 608 -42.88 -34.26 -5.14
N LEU A 609 -42.23 -33.81 -4.07
CA LEU A 609 -41.33 -32.66 -4.11
C LEU A 609 -40.01 -32.94 -4.83
N ILE A 610 -39.58 -34.20 -4.96
CA ILE A 610 -38.25 -34.57 -5.47
C ILE A 610 -37.96 -34.00 -6.87
N PRO A 611 -38.86 -34.08 -7.88
CA PRO A 611 -38.63 -33.48 -9.20
C PRO A 611 -38.38 -31.98 -9.12
N ASN A 612 -39.19 -31.25 -8.36
CA ASN A 612 -39.06 -29.80 -8.17
C ASN A 612 -37.77 -29.42 -7.42
N LEU A 613 -37.33 -30.25 -6.47
CA LEU A 613 -36.05 -30.06 -5.77
C LEU A 613 -34.85 -30.35 -6.69
N ASN A 614 -34.94 -31.37 -7.54
CA ASN A 614 -33.94 -31.68 -8.56
C ASN A 614 -33.81 -30.56 -9.59
N PHE A 615 -34.94 -30.06 -10.08
CA PHE A 615 -34.99 -28.90 -10.95
C PHE A 615 -34.29 -27.69 -10.32
N LEU A 616 -34.59 -27.40 -9.04
CA LEU A 616 -33.90 -26.35 -8.30
C LEU A 616 -32.38 -26.58 -8.23
N ILE A 617 -31.91 -27.79 -7.89
CA ILE A 617 -30.47 -28.11 -7.83
C ILE A 617 -29.81 -27.90 -9.20
N ALA A 618 -30.47 -28.31 -10.29
CA ALA A 618 -29.97 -28.10 -11.65
C ALA A 618 -29.83 -26.60 -11.97
N CYS A 619 -30.85 -25.78 -11.60
CA CYS A 619 -30.76 -24.33 -11.71
C CYS A 619 -29.65 -23.71 -10.85
N GLU A 620 -29.40 -24.24 -9.64
CA GLU A 620 -28.34 -23.76 -8.75
C GLU A 620 -26.94 -23.99 -9.33
N ARG A 621 -26.76 -25.16 -9.96
CA ARG A 621 -25.52 -25.56 -10.64
C ARG A 621 -25.33 -24.85 -11.97
N GLY A 622 -26.40 -24.29 -12.54
CA GLY A 622 -26.39 -23.71 -13.87
C GLY A 622 -26.37 -24.76 -14.98
N ASP A 623 -26.88 -25.97 -14.72
CA ASP A 623 -26.84 -27.10 -15.66
C ASP A 623 -27.97 -26.95 -16.70
N CYS A 624 -27.70 -26.22 -17.79
CA CYS A 624 -28.69 -25.95 -18.83
C CYS A 624 -29.20 -27.23 -19.49
N THR A 625 -28.34 -28.24 -19.65
CA THR A 625 -28.70 -29.51 -20.29
C THR A 625 -29.65 -30.34 -19.44
N ALA A 626 -29.39 -30.42 -18.13
CA ALA A 626 -30.28 -31.11 -17.21
C ALA A 626 -31.61 -30.38 -17.08
N VAL A 627 -31.60 -29.04 -16.99
CA VAL A 627 -32.83 -28.25 -16.93
C VAL A 627 -33.65 -28.40 -18.22
N LYS A 628 -33.01 -28.39 -19.39
CA LYS A 628 -33.69 -28.60 -20.67
C LYS A 628 -34.33 -29.99 -20.74
N ALA A 629 -33.56 -31.03 -20.44
CA ALA A 629 -34.06 -32.41 -20.41
C ALA A 629 -35.20 -32.63 -19.40
N MET A 630 -35.18 -31.91 -18.27
CA MET A 630 -36.26 -31.94 -17.27
C MET A 630 -37.55 -31.27 -17.75
N LEU A 631 -37.44 -30.20 -18.55
CA LEU A 631 -38.59 -29.45 -19.06
C LEU A 631 -39.15 -30.06 -20.36
N ASP A 632 -38.36 -30.84 -21.09
CA ASP A 632 -38.80 -31.59 -22.27
C ASP A 632 -39.73 -32.76 -21.84
N ASN A 633 -41.00 -32.70 -22.26
CA ASN A 633 -42.09 -33.60 -21.81
C ASN A 633 -41.84 -35.11 -22.01
N ASP A 634 -40.90 -35.52 -22.88
CA ASP A 634 -40.60 -36.93 -23.16
C ASP A 634 -39.67 -37.60 -22.11
N LEU A 635 -39.05 -36.83 -21.21
CA LEU A 635 -38.03 -37.31 -20.28
C LEU A 635 -38.44 -37.23 -18.79
N GLN A 636 -39.70 -36.91 -18.49
CA GLN A 636 -40.20 -36.77 -17.11
C GLN A 636 -39.92 -38.00 -16.21
N ASN A 637 -39.67 -39.18 -16.81
CA ASN A 637 -39.45 -40.45 -16.12
C ASN A 637 -38.00 -40.96 -16.07
N HIS A 638 -37.02 -40.27 -16.66
CA HIS A 638 -35.64 -40.78 -16.70
C HIS A 638 -34.63 -39.81 -16.08
N THR A 639 -34.35 -40.08 -14.80
CA THR A 639 -32.99 -40.13 -14.23
C THR A 639 -32.00 -39.07 -14.73
N LEU A 640 -31.96 -37.89 -14.10
CA LEU A 640 -30.82 -36.98 -14.29
C LEU A 640 -30.17 -36.45 -13.01
N LEU A 641 -30.75 -36.66 -11.82
CA LEU A 641 -30.11 -36.23 -10.56
C LEU A 641 -30.19 -37.20 -9.39
N GLY A 642 -31.09 -38.19 -9.43
CA GLY A 642 -31.17 -39.24 -8.39
C GLY A 642 -29.92 -40.15 -8.34
N GLU A 643 -29.28 -40.39 -9.48
CA GLU A 643 -28.08 -41.24 -9.56
C GLU A 643 -26.80 -40.55 -9.06
N ARG A 644 -26.81 -39.23 -8.84
CA ARG A 644 -25.67 -38.46 -8.32
C ARG A 644 -25.77 -38.10 -6.83
N MET A 645 -26.69 -38.74 -6.11
CA MET A 645 -26.65 -38.75 -4.63
C MET A 645 -25.58 -39.71 -4.08
N ASP A 646 -24.78 -40.34 -4.96
CA ASP A 646 -23.58 -41.10 -4.64
C ASP A 646 -22.32 -40.28 -5.02
N LEU A 647 -21.64 -39.74 -4.01
CA LEU A 647 -20.24 -39.29 -4.10
C LEU A 647 -19.42 -40.03 -3.04
N ASP A 648 -19.47 -41.35 -3.08
CA ASP A 648 -18.39 -42.21 -2.61
C ASP A 648 -18.19 -43.28 -3.68
N GLU A 649 -17.11 -43.16 -4.46
CA GLU A 649 -16.74 -44.11 -5.53
C GLU A 649 -16.43 -45.54 -5.04
N ASN A 650 -16.60 -45.85 -3.75
CA ASN A 650 -16.06 -47.07 -3.13
C ASN A 650 -17.04 -47.97 -2.38
N GLN A 651 -18.37 -47.79 -2.44
CA GLN A 651 -19.30 -48.73 -1.79
C GLN A 651 -20.58 -48.96 -2.62
N THR A 652 -20.48 -49.79 -3.65
CA THR A 652 -21.63 -50.38 -4.35
C THR A 652 -22.28 -51.48 -3.49
N GLN A 653 -23.08 -51.08 -2.51
CA GLN A 653 -24.15 -51.95 -2.01
C GLN A 653 -25.51 -51.28 -2.19
N ARG A 654 -26.26 -51.86 -3.14
CA ARG A 654 -27.64 -51.57 -3.52
C ARG A 654 -28.56 -51.62 -2.29
N HIS A 655 -28.71 -50.50 -1.60
CA HIS A 655 -29.88 -50.25 -0.76
C HIS A 655 -30.87 -49.45 -1.59
N SER A 656 -32.06 -50.01 -1.81
CA SER A 656 -33.15 -49.45 -2.61
C SER A 656 -33.45 -48.00 -2.19
N GLY A 657 -32.85 -47.05 -2.91
CA GLY A 657 -33.20 -45.64 -2.81
C GLY A 657 -34.62 -45.43 -3.35
N ILE A 658 -35.27 -44.36 -2.88
CA ILE A 658 -36.56 -43.88 -3.37
C ILE A 658 -36.54 -43.94 -4.90
N LYS A 659 -37.28 -44.90 -5.50
CA LYS A 659 -37.34 -45.04 -6.95
C LYS A 659 -38.09 -43.83 -7.48
N THR A 660 -37.45 -43.06 -8.34
CA THR A 660 -38.03 -41.84 -8.93
C THR A 660 -39.23 -42.14 -9.84
N GLY A 661 -39.45 -43.40 -10.22
CA GLY A 661 -40.63 -43.84 -10.98
C GLY A 661 -41.94 -43.86 -10.20
N ASP A 662 -41.91 -43.61 -8.88
CA ASP A 662 -43.12 -43.56 -8.04
C ASP A 662 -43.57 -42.12 -7.73
N VAL A 663 -43.23 -41.14 -8.57
CA VAL A 663 -43.60 -39.72 -8.40
C VAL A 663 -44.60 -39.33 -9.49
N ASP A 664 -45.75 -38.78 -9.09
CA ASP A 664 -46.88 -38.53 -10.00
C ASP A 664 -47.00 -37.08 -10.50
N GLU A 665 -46.21 -36.14 -9.95
CA GLU A 665 -46.29 -34.70 -10.29
C GLU A 665 -45.17 -34.22 -11.22
N GLY A 666 -45.55 -33.44 -12.24
CA GLY A 666 -44.63 -32.78 -13.16
C GLY A 666 -43.85 -31.61 -12.53
N ILE A 667 -42.84 -31.11 -13.26
CA ILE A 667 -41.96 -30.03 -12.78
C ILE A 667 -42.67 -28.66 -12.83
N ASP A 668 -42.79 -28.01 -11.68
CA ASP A 668 -43.21 -26.62 -11.55
C ASP A 668 -42.00 -25.68 -11.72
N ILE A 669 -41.89 -25.05 -12.89
CA ILE A 669 -40.85 -24.06 -13.20
C ILE A 669 -40.85 -22.87 -12.23
N ASN A 670 -42.00 -22.58 -11.61
CA ASN A 670 -42.21 -21.52 -10.64
C ASN A 670 -42.12 -22.00 -9.18
N TYR A 671 -41.63 -23.22 -8.95
CA TYR A 671 -41.52 -23.80 -7.62
C TYR A 671 -40.80 -22.86 -6.64
N ARG A 672 -41.36 -22.76 -5.43
CA ARG A 672 -40.96 -21.78 -4.39
C ARG A 672 -40.96 -20.33 -4.87
N ASN A 673 -41.95 -19.97 -5.69
CA ASN A 673 -42.14 -18.63 -6.26
C ASN A 673 -40.92 -18.22 -7.11
N GLY A 674 -40.55 -19.06 -8.09
CA GLY A 674 -39.51 -18.80 -9.08
C GLY A 674 -38.08 -18.76 -8.51
N MET A 675 -37.75 -19.65 -7.58
CA MET A 675 -36.41 -19.70 -6.99
C MET A 675 -35.33 -20.10 -8.00
N GLY A 676 -35.66 -20.98 -8.96
CA GLY A 676 -34.75 -21.41 -10.03
C GLY A 676 -34.19 -20.24 -10.83
N LEU A 677 -35.05 -19.31 -11.24
CA LEU A 677 -34.64 -18.08 -11.94
C LEU A 677 -33.72 -17.19 -11.08
N VAL A 678 -34.00 -17.07 -9.78
CA VAL A 678 -33.12 -16.29 -8.87
C VAL A 678 -31.72 -16.88 -8.81
N TRP A 679 -31.58 -18.21 -8.77
CA TRP A 679 -30.28 -18.87 -8.77
C TRP A 679 -29.56 -18.76 -10.11
N ALA A 680 -30.26 -18.89 -11.23
CA ALA A 680 -29.70 -18.64 -12.56
C ALA A 680 -29.13 -17.21 -12.66
N CYS A 681 -29.89 -16.20 -12.21
CA CYS A 681 -29.42 -14.80 -12.15
C CYS A 681 -28.24 -14.60 -11.19
N LEU A 682 -28.21 -15.31 -10.05
CA LEU A 682 -27.11 -15.25 -9.08
C LEU A 682 -25.80 -15.78 -9.68
N ARG A 683 -25.86 -16.92 -10.37
CA ARG A 683 -24.72 -17.55 -11.03
C ARG A 683 -24.24 -16.76 -12.23
N GLY A 684 -25.14 -16.04 -12.90
CA GLY A 684 -24.81 -15.29 -14.10
C GLY A 684 -24.91 -16.12 -15.38
N ASN A 685 -25.65 -17.23 -15.36
CA ASN A 685 -25.84 -18.07 -16.53
C ASN A 685 -26.96 -17.50 -17.41
N VAL A 686 -26.57 -16.87 -18.52
CA VAL A 686 -27.50 -16.20 -19.46
C VAL A 686 -28.38 -17.21 -20.19
N ASP A 687 -27.81 -18.33 -20.65
CA ASP A 687 -28.53 -19.34 -21.43
C ASP A 687 -29.60 -20.02 -20.58
N LEU A 688 -29.29 -20.32 -19.32
CA LEU A 688 -30.29 -20.85 -18.39
C LEU A 688 -31.41 -19.83 -18.13
N VAL A 689 -31.09 -18.54 -17.99
CA VAL A 689 -32.13 -17.51 -17.81
C VAL A 689 -33.05 -17.43 -19.02
N LYS A 690 -32.50 -17.49 -20.24
CA LYS A 690 -33.30 -17.53 -21.48
C LYS A 690 -34.20 -18.75 -21.51
N LEU A 691 -33.64 -19.94 -21.29
CA LEU A 691 -34.38 -21.21 -21.26
C LEU A 691 -35.55 -21.16 -20.25
N LEU A 692 -35.32 -20.62 -19.05
CA LEU A 692 -36.37 -20.50 -18.03
C LEU A 692 -37.47 -19.52 -18.43
N ILE A 693 -37.10 -18.37 -19.03
CA ILE A 693 -38.08 -17.37 -19.50
C ILE A 693 -38.91 -17.93 -20.66
N GLU A 694 -38.27 -18.59 -21.62
CA GLU A 694 -38.93 -19.24 -22.77
C GLU A 694 -39.95 -20.30 -22.35
N ASN A 695 -39.69 -21.00 -21.23
CA ASN A 695 -40.60 -22.00 -20.65
C ASN A 695 -41.59 -21.42 -19.63
N GLY A 696 -41.84 -20.11 -19.64
CA GLY A 696 -42.92 -19.48 -18.86
C GLY A 696 -42.60 -19.19 -17.39
N CYS A 697 -41.32 -19.06 -17.01
CA CYS A 697 -40.95 -18.67 -15.66
C CYS A 697 -41.42 -17.23 -15.32
N ASN A 698 -41.91 -17.03 -14.10
CA ASN A 698 -42.32 -15.72 -13.59
C ASN A 698 -41.12 -14.81 -13.33
N VAL A 699 -40.86 -13.89 -14.25
CA VAL A 699 -39.79 -12.87 -14.15
C VAL A 699 -39.90 -11.98 -12.91
N LYS A 700 -41.12 -11.77 -12.38
CA LYS A 700 -41.41 -10.95 -11.20
C LYS A 700 -41.35 -11.74 -9.88
N ALA A 701 -40.86 -12.98 -9.92
CA ALA A 701 -40.70 -13.88 -8.78
C ALA A 701 -40.12 -13.20 -7.52
N ARG A 702 -40.65 -13.58 -6.35
CA ARG A 702 -40.21 -13.10 -5.02
C ARG A 702 -40.08 -11.57 -4.91
N LYS A 703 -41.05 -10.84 -5.46
CA LYS A 703 -41.07 -9.35 -5.53
C LYS A 703 -39.89 -8.83 -6.36
N ASN A 704 -39.73 -9.34 -7.59
CA ASN A 704 -38.65 -9.04 -8.55
C ASN A 704 -37.24 -9.30 -8.01
N ARG A 705 -37.08 -10.36 -7.20
CA ARG A 705 -35.75 -10.77 -6.73
C ARG A 705 -34.78 -11.09 -7.89
N PRO A 706 -35.20 -11.69 -9.04
CA PRO A 706 -34.31 -11.92 -10.18
C PRO A 706 -33.60 -10.64 -10.63
N LEU A 707 -34.34 -9.59 -10.95
CA LEU A 707 -33.78 -8.30 -11.39
C LEU A 707 -32.89 -7.69 -10.30
N ILE A 708 -33.37 -7.66 -9.06
CA ILE A 708 -32.61 -7.14 -7.91
C ILE A 708 -31.28 -7.92 -7.70
N THR A 709 -31.24 -9.21 -8.00
CA THR A 709 -30.02 -10.04 -7.90
C THR A 709 -29.07 -9.75 -9.07
N ALA A 710 -29.59 -9.70 -10.29
CA ALA A 710 -28.81 -9.33 -11.49
C ALA A 710 -28.16 -7.95 -11.32
N CYS A 711 -28.92 -6.95 -10.88
CA CYS A 711 -28.42 -5.60 -10.61
C CYS A 711 -27.36 -5.56 -9.50
N ARG A 712 -27.46 -6.39 -8.46
CA ARG A 712 -26.46 -6.41 -7.35
C ARG A 712 -25.17 -7.12 -7.75
N LYS A 713 -25.26 -8.14 -8.61
CA LYS A 713 -24.14 -9.01 -9.00
C LYS A 713 -23.48 -8.61 -10.32
N ASN A 714 -23.78 -7.42 -10.82
CA ASN A 714 -23.29 -6.89 -12.09
C ASN A 714 -23.55 -7.81 -13.30
N ARG A 715 -24.77 -8.35 -13.43
CA ARG A 715 -25.15 -9.21 -14.56
C ARG A 715 -25.92 -8.40 -15.60
N TYR A 716 -25.20 -7.61 -16.42
CA TYR A 716 -25.81 -6.69 -17.39
C TYR A 716 -26.76 -7.38 -18.37
N GLU A 717 -26.30 -8.41 -19.09
CA GLU A 717 -27.13 -9.12 -20.08
C GLU A 717 -28.38 -9.76 -19.45
N ILE A 718 -28.26 -10.31 -18.24
CA ILE A 718 -29.39 -10.87 -17.50
C ILE A 718 -30.36 -9.76 -17.06
N ALA A 719 -29.85 -8.63 -16.58
CA ALA A 719 -30.68 -7.49 -16.21
C ALA A 719 -31.47 -6.99 -17.44
N LYS A 720 -30.80 -6.87 -18.59
CA LYS A 720 -31.44 -6.50 -19.86
C LYS A 720 -32.55 -7.47 -20.25
N LEU A 721 -32.26 -8.78 -20.28
CA LEU A 721 -33.24 -9.83 -20.58
C LEU A 721 -34.45 -9.78 -19.64
N LEU A 722 -34.24 -9.62 -18.33
CA LEU A 722 -35.32 -9.55 -17.36
C LEU A 722 -36.19 -8.29 -17.57
N ILE A 723 -35.58 -7.14 -17.87
CA ILE A 723 -36.30 -5.88 -18.13
C ILE A 723 -37.14 -6.00 -19.41
N GLU A 724 -36.56 -6.55 -20.48
CA GLU A 724 -37.24 -6.79 -21.75
C GLU A 724 -38.42 -7.76 -21.59
N ASN A 725 -38.34 -8.70 -20.65
CA ASN A 725 -39.42 -9.63 -20.29
C ASN A 725 -40.28 -9.13 -19.11
N GLY A 726 -40.32 -7.80 -18.89
CA GLY A 726 -41.32 -7.15 -18.04
C GLY A 726 -41.02 -7.11 -16.54
N ALA A 727 -39.75 -7.24 -16.11
CA ALA A 727 -39.38 -7.01 -14.71
C ALA A 727 -39.72 -5.57 -14.24
N ASP A 728 -40.20 -5.43 -13.00
CA ASP A 728 -40.53 -4.13 -12.43
C ASP A 728 -39.28 -3.41 -11.90
N LEU A 729 -38.95 -2.28 -12.56
CA LEU A 729 -37.81 -1.42 -12.23
C LEU A 729 -37.96 -0.73 -10.86
N ALA A 730 -39.19 -0.47 -10.42
CA ALA A 730 -39.49 0.21 -9.15
C ALA A 730 -39.61 -0.77 -7.96
N ALA A 731 -39.39 -2.06 -8.20
CA ALA A 731 -39.65 -3.12 -7.23
C ALA A 731 -38.95 -2.90 -5.89
N GLY A 732 -39.65 -3.28 -4.80
CA GLY A 732 -39.07 -3.33 -3.46
C GLY A 732 -38.58 -1.97 -2.93
N LYS A 733 -39.23 -0.87 -3.33
CA LYS A 733 -38.82 0.51 -3.04
C LYS A 733 -37.59 0.96 -3.85
N ASN A 734 -37.60 0.75 -5.17
CA ASN A 734 -36.49 1.07 -6.08
C ASN A 734 -35.20 0.27 -5.76
N ARG A 735 -35.37 -0.99 -5.33
CA ARG A 735 -34.26 -1.89 -4.99
C ARG A 735 -33.34 -2.24 -6.16
N PRO A 736 -33.81 -2.40 -7.41
CA PRO A 736 -32.93 -2.63 -8.55
C PRO A 736 -31.88 -1.52 -8.71
N LEU A 737 -32.33 -0.26 -8.80
CA LEU A 737 -31.46 0.90 -8.97
C LEU A 737 -30.57 1.12 -7.74
N THR A 738 -31.13 1.09 -6.53
CA THR A 738 -30.32 1.24 -5.31
C THR A 738 -29.27 0.14 -5.16
N ALA A 739 -29.58 -1.12 -5.51
CA ALA A 739 -28.60 -2.21 -5.45
C ALA A 739 -27.44 -1.98 -6.42
N ALA A 740 -27.72 -1.57 -7.66
CA ALA A 740 -26.69 -1.22 -8.64
C ALA A 740 -25.85 -0.02 -8.17
N THR A 741 -26.48 1.04 -7.64
CA THR A 741 -25.79 2.22 -7.08
C THR A 741 -24.89 1.85 -5.89
N THR A 742 -25.39 1.05 -4.94
CA THR A 742 -24.61 0.66 -3.74
C THR A 742 -23.35 -0.14 -4.05
N GLN A 743 -23.35 -0.86 -5.17
CA GLN A 743 -22.26 -1.73 -5.59
C GLN A 743 -21.42 -1.12 -6.72
N ASN A 744 -21.72 0.11 -7.16
CA ASN A 744 -21.04 0.81 -8.24
C ASN A 744 -21.06 0.08 -9.61
N HIS A 745 -22.24 -0.36 -10.06
CA HIS A 745 -22.40 -1.02 -11.36
C HIS A 745 -22.91 -0.04 -12.41
N HIS A 746 -21.99 0.75 -12.99
CA HIS A 746 -22.30 1.88 -13.89
C HIS A 746 -23.19 1.50 -15.08
N ASP A 747 -22.82 0.46 -15.84
CA ASP A 747 -23.55 0.06 -17.05
C ASP A 747 -25.00 -0.37 -16.75
N ILE A 748 -25.20 -1.03 -15.61
CA ILE A 748 -26.55 -1.40 -15.15
C ILE A 748 -27.35 -0.18 -14.71
N ILE A 749 -26.70 0.82 -14.10
CA ILE A 749 -27.35 2.07 -13.73
C ILE A 749 -27.83 2.79 -15.00
N CYS A 750 -26.96 2.90 -16.02
CA CYS A 750 -27.32 3.48 -17.31
C CYS A 750 -28.49 2.72 -17.96
N LEU A 751 -28.41 1.38 -18.04
CA LEU A 751 -29.49 0.55 -18.57
C LEU A 751 -30.83 0.77 -17.84
N LEU A 752 -30.82 0.79 -16.51
CA LEU A 752 -32.03 1.02 -15.72
C LEU A 752 -32.63 2.40 -16.00
N LEU A 753 -31.80 3.44 -16.15
CA LEU A 753 -32.23 4.81 -16.43
C LEU A 753 -32.79 4.96 -17.83
N GLU A 754 -32.12 4.40 -18.84
CA GLU A 754 -32.59 4.33 -20.23
C GLU A 754 -33.96 3.66 -20.32
N LYS A 755 -34.21 2.64 -19.48
CA LYS A 755 -35.49 1.93 -19.41
C LYS A 755 -36.53 2.58 -18.48
N GLY A 756 -36.24 3.76 -17.93
CA GLY A 756 -37.20 4.59 -17.20
C GLY A 756 -37.19 4.45 -15.67
N ALA A 757 -36.16 3.86 -15.07
CA ALA A 757 -35.99 3.89 -13.61
C ALA A 757 -35.75 5.34 -13.13
N SER A 758 -36.42 5.75 -12.04
CA SER A 758 -36.28 7.12 -11.52
C SER A 758 -35.55 7.17 -10.18
N PHE A 759 -34.60 8.09 -10.05
CA PHE A 759 -33.94 8.43 -8.79
C PHE A 759 -34.87 9.14 -7.79
N ARG A 760 -35.97 9.75 -8.25
CA ARG A 760 -36.90 10.51 -7.39
C ARG A 760 -37.78 9.59 -6.53
N ASN A 761 -37.95 8.33 -6.93
CA ASN A 761 -38.82 7.39 -6.25
C ASN A 761 -38.33 7.07 -4.83
N PHE A 762 -39.28 6.78 -3.93
CA PHE A 762 -39.04 6.37 -2.53
C PHE A 762 -38.10 7.30 -1.75
N LYS A 763 -38.36 8.60 -1.78
CA LYS A 763 -37.61 9.64 -1.03
C LYS A 763 -36.14 9.78 -1.46
N GLY A 764 -35.79 9.35 -2.67
CA GLY A 764 -34.45 9.55 -3.23
C GLY A 764 -33.35 8.71 -2.57
N ILE A 765 -33.66 7.50 -2.09
CA ILE A 765 -32.65 6.60 -1.48
C ILE A 765 -31.51 6.28 -2.46
N SER A 766 -31.79 6.19 -3.76
CA SER A 766 -30.75 6.01 -4.79
C SER A 766 -29.83 7.23 -4.89
N VAL A 767 -30.38 8.46 -4.75
CA VAL A 767 -29.63 9.73 -4.68
C VAL A 767 -28.74 9.76 -3.44
N TYR A 768 -29.22 9.23 -2.31
CA TYR A 768 -28.41 9.09 -1.10
C TYR A 768 -27.14 8.27 -1.34
N TRP A 769 -27.29 7.09 -1.94
CA TRP A 769 -26.16 6.20 -2.17
C TRP A 769 -25.22 6.75 -3.24
N SER A 770 -25.71 7.37 -4.31
CA SER A 770 -24.84 8.00 -5.32
C SER A 770 -24.09 9.21 -4.77
N ALA A 771 -24.67 9.99 -3.85
CA ALA A 771 -23.98 11.09 -3.15
C ALA A 771 -22.86 10.57 -2.23
N LYS A 772 -23.18 9.51 -1.47
CA LYS A 772 -22.27 8.89 -0.50
C LYS A 772 -21.17 8.05 -1.14
N LEU A 773 -21.35 7.57 -2.36
CA LEU A 773 -20.34 6.82 -3.12
C LEU A 773 -19.66 7.75 -4.14
N SER A 774 -18.37 7.55 -4.42
CA SER A 774 -17.61 8.41 -5.34
C SER A 774 -18.00 8.16 -6.80
N LEU A 775 -19.21 8.57 -7.19
CA LEU A 775 -19.81 8.37 -8.52
C LEU A 775 -20.10 9.70 -9.23
N PRO A 776 -19.10 10.46 -9.68
CA PRO A 776 -19.29 11.84 -10.17
C PRO A 776 -20.20 11.94 -11.38
N SER A 777 -20.06 11.04 -12.36
CA SER A 777 -20.87 11.05 -13.59
C SER A 777 -22.35 10.81 -13.29
N ILE A 778 -22.66 9.70 -12.61
CA ILE A 778 -24.04 9.36 -12.22
C ILE A 778 -24.63 10.46 -11.32
N PHE A 779 -23.81 11.00 -10.40
CA PHE A 779 -24.26 12.04 -9.51
C PHE A 779 -24.57 13.34 -10.26
N ARG A 780 -23.78 13.70 -11.28
CA ARG A 780 -24.10 14.80 -12.21
C ARG A 780 -25.40 14.53 -12.97
N ASP A 781 -25.53 13.36 -13.59
CA ASP A 781 -26.72 12.98 -14.35
C ASP A 781 -27.98 13.06 -13.48
N ILE A 782 -27.89 12.64 -12.21
CA ILE A 782 -28.98 12.78 -11.23
C ILE A 782 -29.35 14.25 -11.03
N LEU A 783 -28.39 15.14 -10.86
CA LEU A 783 -28.66 16.57 -10.61
C LEU A 783 -29.31 17.25 -11.83
N GLU A 784 -28.97 16.80 -13.03
CA GLU A 784 -29.59 17.26 -14.28
C GLU A 784 -31.05 16.81 -14.40
N THR A 785 -31.44 15.70 -13.77
CA THR A 785 -32.85 15.23 -13.74
C THR A 785 -33.77 16.04 -12.82
N ASN A 786 -33.45 17.30 -12.49
CA ASN A 786 -34.30 18.25 -11.77
C ASN A 786 -34.83 17.71 -10.41
N VAL A 787 -33.90 17.33 -9.52
CA VAL A 787 -34.18 16.76 -8.19
C VAL A 787 -34.67 17.84 -7.22
N PRO A 788 -35.66 17.56 -6.33
CA PRO A 788 -36.16 18.54 -5.36
C PRO A 788 -35.04 19.13 -4.51
N ARG A 789 -35.07 20.45 -4.29
CA ARG A 789 -34.02 21.15 -3.55
C ARG A 789 -33.80 20.62 -2.14
N SER A 790 -34.87 20.22 -1.47
CA SER A 790 -34.83 19.60 -0.13
C SER A 790 -34.06 18.27 -0.09
N LEU A 791 -33.96 17.56 -1.20
CA LEU A 791 -33.21 16.31 -1.34
C LEU A 791 -31.73 16.60 -1.64
N LEU A 792 -31.46 17.63 -2.43
CA LEU A 792 -30.11 18.15 -2.69
C LEU A 792 -29.40 18.63 -1.41
N ASP A 793 -30.13 19.37 -0.56
CA ASP A 793 -29.59 19.85 0.71
C ASP A 793 -29.26 18.69 1.68
N ARG A 794 -30.04 17.60 1.64
CA ARG A 794 -29.74 16.37 2.40
C ARG A 794 -28.56 15.59 1.82
N SER A 795 -28.38 15.62 0.50
CA SER A 795 -27.24 15.00 -0.19
C SER A 795 -25.90 15.52 0.32
N LEU A 796 -25.82 16.79 0.70
CA LEU A 796 -24.63 17.39 1.27
C LEU A 796 -24.13 16.64 2.52
N VAL A 797 -25.02 16.33 3.46
CA VAL A 797 -24.68 15.55 4.68
C VAL A 797 -24.09 14.19 4.32
N TRP A 798 -24.56 13.59 3.22
CA TRP A 798 -24.15 12.25 2.79
C TRP A 798 -22.84 12.24 2.02
N VAL A 799 -22.58 13.27 1.20
CA VAL A 799 -21.27 13.51 0.57
C VAL A 799 -20.20 13.68 1.66
N PHE A 800 -20.47 14.46 2.71
CA PHE A 800 -19.57 14.62 3.85
C PHE A 800 -19.34 13.30 4.61
N ARG A 801 -20.42 12.56 4.92
CA ARG A 801 -20.29 11.23 5.53
C ARG A 801 -19.53 10.23 4.66
N GLY A 802 -19.63 10.36 3.33
CA GLY A 802 -18.91 9.55 2.35
C GLY A 802 -17.49 10.00 2.06
N LYS A 803 -17.10 11.22 2.50
CA LYS A 803 -15.81 11.86 2.19
C LYS A 803 -15.54 12.02 0.68
N ASN A 804 -16.57 12.22 -0.15
CA ASN A 804 -16.40 12.33 -1.60
C ASN A 804 -16.24 13.77 -2.05
N THR A 805 -15.06 14.10 -2.53
CA THR A 805 -14.67 15.47 -2.89
C THR A 805 -15.27 15.89 -4.23
N SER A 806 -15.23 14.99 -5.21
CA SER A 806 -15.81 15.23 -6.54
C SER A 806 -17.32 15.47 -6.50
N ASN A 807 -18.06 14.71 -5.68
CA ASN A 807 -19.50 14.95 -5.52
C ASN A 807 -19.80 16.26 -4.76
N LEU A 808 -18.88 16.71 -3.88
CA LEU A 808 -18.99 17.99 -3.19
C LEU A 808 -18.83 19.15 -4.16
N GLU A 809 -17.80 19.09 -5.02
CA GLU A 809 -17.57 20.06 -6.09
C GLU A 809 -18.79 20.16 -7.02
N ILE A 810 -19.36 19.00 -7.39
CA ILE A 810 -20.59 18.96 -8.19
C ILE A 810 -21.75 19.63 -7.43
N LEU A 811 -22.02 19.31 -6.15
CA LEU A 811 -23.09 19.98 -5.39
C LEU A 811 -22.91 21.50 -5.31
N MET A 812 -21.66 21.96 -5.16
CA MET A 812 -21.32 23.38 -5.15
C MET A 812 -21.57 24.03 -6.52
N PHE A 813 -21.23 23.34 -7.62
CA PHE A 813 -21.52 23.78 -8.98
C PHE A 813 -23.04 23.97 -9.23
N TYR A 814 -23.87 23.05 -8.73
CA TYR A 814 -25.34 23.18 -8.77
C TYR A 814 -25.93 24.08 -7.64
N GLY A 815 -25.06 24.89 -7.01
CA GLY A 815 -25.43 26.00 -6.14
C GLY A 815 -25.95 25.63 -4.75
N VAL A 816 -25.74 24.40 -4.25
CA VAL A 816 -26.17 24.00 -2.88
C VAL A 816 -25.35 24.75 -1.84
N SER A 817 -26.01 25.60 -1.05
CA SER A 817 -25.37 26.41 -0.01
C SER A 817 -24.96 25.54 1.18
N VAL A 818 -23.67 25.52 1.49
CA VAL A 818 -23.12 24.78 2.64
C VAL A 818 -23.40 25.51 3.98
N TYR A 819 -23.98 26.71 3.94
CA TYR A 819 -24.12 27.62 5.09
C TYR A 819 -25.38 27.38 5.95
N GLY A 820 -26.03 26.23 5.84
CA GLY A 820 -27.28 25.91 6.55
C GLY A 820 -27.11 25.22 7.92
N LYS A 821 -28.25 24.91 8.56
CA LYS A 821 -28.43 24.33 9.91
C LYS A 821 -27.55 23.12 10.29
N TYR A 822 -26.92 22.47 9.30
CA TYR A 822 -26.07 21.28 9.48
C TYR A 822 -24.55 21.55 9.38
N ALA A 823 -24.14 22.76 8.98
CA ALA A 823 -22.74 23.13 8.78
C ALA A 823 -21.89 22.98 10.06
N LYS A 824 -22.47 23.38 11.21
CA LYS A 824 -21.80 23.33 12.52
C LYS A 824 -21.52 21.89 12.96
N THR A 825 -22.50 20.99 12.79
CA THR A 825 -22.38 19.57 13.14
C THR A 825 -21.42 18.82 12.22
N ILE A 826 -21.33 19.23 10.94
CA ILE A 826 -20.39 18.67 9.96
C ILE A 826 -18.95 19.13 10.26
N LEU A 827 -18.74 20.40 10.62
CA LEU A 827 -17.42 20.95 10.95
C LEU A 827 -16.88 20.40 12.28
N GLU A 828 -17.74 20.17 13.28
CA GLU A 828 -17.33 19.64 14.59
C GLU A 828 -16.95 18.15 14.55
N GLY A 829 -17.59 17.35 13.69
CA GLY A 829 -17.33 15.91 13.58
C GLY A 829 -16.07 15.51 12.79
N PHE A 830 -15.55 16.40 11.93
CA PHE A 830 -14.40 16.12 11.04
C PHE A 830 -13.13 16.89 11.40
N ARG A 831 -13.13 17.61 12.53
CA ARG A 831 -12.04 18.49 13.00
C ARG A 831 -10.68 17.81 13.13
N SER A 832 -10.63 16.48 13.26
CA SER A 832 -9.39 15.69 13.37
C SER A 832 -8.94 15.01 12.08
N GLN A 833 -9.71 15.10 10.98
CA GLN A 833 -9.44 14.34 9.74
C GLN A 833 -9.35 15.21 8.48
N LEU A 834 -9.58 16.53 8.58
CA LEU A 834 -9.49 17.46 7.46
C LEU A 834 -8.08 18.06 7.37
N ASN A 835 -7.20 17.41 6.59
CA ASN A 835 -5.98 18.03 6.06
C ASN A 835 -6.32 18.83 4.78
N TRP A 836 -7.31 19.73 4.87
CA TRP A 836 -7.88 20.46 3.74
C TRP A 836 -7.74 21.97 3.97
N GLU A 837 -6.57 22.53 3.66
CA GLU A 837 -6.34 23.98 3.75
C GLU A 837 -7.25 24.78 2.79
N ILE A 838 -7.67 24.19 1.66
CA ILE A 838 -8.44 24.92 0.63
C ILE A 838 -9.96 24.91 0.92
N GLY A 839 -10.48 23.89 1.60
CA GLY A 839 -11.91 23.77 1.88
C GLY A 839 -12.37 24.54 3.12
N TYR A 840 -11.52 24.65 4.14
CA TYR A 840 -11.90 25.18 5.45
C TYR A 840 -12.17 26.69 5.44
N ASP A 841 -11.33 27.46 4.74
CA ASP A 841 -11.48 28.92 4.64
C ASP A 841 -12.59 29.35 3.67
N TYR A 842 -12.84 28.54 2.62
CA TYR A 842 -13.96 28.76 1.71
C TYR A 842 -15.31 28.48 2.39
N LEU A 843 -15.37 27.53 3.33
CA LEU A 843 -16.57 27.16 4.09
C LEU A 843 -16.94 28.13 5.22
N LEU A 844 -15.97 28.92 5.71
CA LEU A 844 -16.19 29.91 6.78
C LEU A 844 -16.55 31.32 6.27
N GLY A 845 -16.68 31.51 4.95
CA GLY A 845 -17.12 32.78 4.38
C GLY A 845 -16.17 33.96 4.64
N LYS A 846 -14.86 33.69 4.83
CA LYS A 846 -13.86 34.73 5.12
C LYS A 846 -13.42 35.53 3.90
N ASN A 847 -13.70 35.07 2.67
CA ASN A 847 -13.49 35.84 1.44
C ASN A 847 -14.80 36.37 0.87
N ARG A 848 -15.38 37.38 1.53
CA ARG A 848 -16.45 38.24 0.96
C ARG A 848 -15.87 39.38 0.12
N SER A 849 -14.92 39.08 -0.77
CA SER A 849 -14.34 40.12 -1.64
C SER A 849 -13.92 39.56 -3.00
N SER A 850 -14.89 39.07 -3.77
CA SER A 850 -14.82 39.10 -5.23
C SER A 850 -16.22 38.92 -5.82
N SER A 851 -16.96 40.03 -5.85
CA SER A 851 -17.95 40.25 -6.89
C SER A 851 -17.26 40.14 -8.26
N LYS A 852 -17.54 39.04 -8.97
CA LYS A 852 -17.29 38.74 -10.40
C LYS A 852 -16.64 37.35 -10.56
N MET A 853 -17.46 36.32 -10.60
CA MET A 853 -17.27 35.25 -11.57
C MET A 853 -18.59 35.03 -12.28
N SER A 854 -18.60 35.44 -13.54
CA SER A 854 -19.63 35.22 -14.53
C SER A 854 -20.05 33.75 -14.57
N ARG A 855 -21.35 33.52 -14.74
CA ARG A 855 -21.87 32.27 -15.30
C ARG A 855 -21.04 31.90 -16.55
N PRO A 856 -20.41 30.73 -16.62
CA PRO A 856 -20.09 30.14 -17.91
C PRO A 856 -21.38 29.54 -18.47
N ILE A 857 -21.59 29.76 -19.77
CA ILE A 857 -22.71 29.26 -20.60
C ILE A 857 -22.75 27.73 -20.60
#